data_AF-A0A350RFG4-F1
#
_entry.id   AF-A0A350RFG4-F1
#
_cell.length_a   1.000
_cell.length_b   1.000
_cell.length_c   1.000
_cell.angle_alpha   90.00
_cell.angle_beta   90.00
_cell.angle_gamma   90.00
#
_symmetry.space_group_name_H-M   'P 1'
#
loop_
_entity.id
_entity.type
_entity.pdbx_description
1 polymer ?
#
loop_
_entity_poly.entity_id
_entity_poly.type
_entity_poly.pdbx_seq_one_letter_code
_entity_poly.pdbx_strand_id
1 'polypeptide(L)'
;YRGLGTWEFLVDANDPSTLAFIETNARLQVEHTVTEEVTGVDLVRSQILVAGGASLSDLGLQQEQVPEAKGFAIQCRVNTETMTQEGLARPAGGTISAFETPSGPGVRTDSYGYQGYATNPNFDSLIAKVIGYSPSSNYEDAVRRVRRALSEFRIEGVLTNITYLLALLDRPEVRANTVTTGFINIFASELVEAAQLISSDLWPPLATHEDSNTSLAGAQVSNDPLAVLQHGDIDHRQSADASSASDNSSSVGPDGTRPVEAPLQGTIISLSVEPGDEVAQGQSVAVMEAMKMEHVIASTMTGIVRSLGVSQGDTIYEGHPLLFIEEVDLNIESTETQAAVDLDFIRPDLQEVFDRHYKGMDEAKPSAVEKRHGRGHRTARENLSRLIDDGTFVEYGPLMVAAQRRRRSLDDLIDNTQGDGMVAGIGSVNGDLFGQDDAQTMVMSYDYMVLAGTQGLQNHRKKDRLFELAEQNKLPTVLLAEGGGGRPGDTDTAGGAGLDCWAFTFFAKLSGLVPLVGVTNGRCFAGNAVLLGCCDVIIATEGSNIGIGGPAMIEGGGLGVFRPEEVGPVDVQYPNGVIDILVKDEDEAMDTAKKYLSYFQGPVEEWEAPDQRLLRHIVPENRLRAYDVREVIETMCDVDSTLEIRKGWGPGCVTTLARIEGHPVGIIANNNHHLGGAIDADVGDKGSRFMQLCDAHDIPLIFLCDTPGIMVGPQAEYEATVRHASRMFVTSASVTVPFMTLVLRKGYGLGAQAMAGGSFKAPVFCVAWPTGEFGGMGLEGFVKLGYRKELESIEDPEERIAYYEEMVAKLYENGKAVSTATFFELDDVIDPAETRTWVSMALKAAPKPSPRDGKKRPMVDTW
;
A
#
# COMPACT_ATOMS: atom_id res chain seq x y z
N TYR A 1 6.52 6.11 16.36
CA TYR A 1 7.90 5.61 16.53
C TYR A 1 8.17 5.36 18.01
N ARG A 2 8.86 4.27 18.41
CA ARG A 2 9.19 3.94 19.81
C ARG A 2 10.66 3.52 19.91
N GLY A 3 11.54 4.44 20.31
CA GLY A 3 12.99 4.23 20.36
C GLY A 3 13.77 5.54 20.25
N LEU A 4 15.06 5.46 19.93
CA LEU A 4 15.91 6.62 19.58
C LEU A 4 16.00 6.80 18.07
N GLY A 5 15.64 7.98 17.59
CA GLY A 5 15.82 8.34 16.18
C GLY A 5 16.59 9.64 16.01
N THR A 6 17.38 9.71 14.95
CA THR A 6 18.02 10.94 14.48
C THR A 6 17.28 11.45 13.25
N TRP A 7 16.90 12.73 13.26
CA TRP A 7 16.33 13.42 12.10
C TRP A 7 17.41 14.32 11.51
N GLU A 8 17.74 14.08 10.25
CA GLU A 8 18.83 14.76 9.57
C GLU A 8 18.31 15.85 8.63
N PHE A 9 18.97 17.00 8.69
CA PHE A 9 18.65 18.17 7.87
C PHE A 9 19.92 18.71 7.22
N LEU A 10 19.83 19.11 5.95
CA LEU A 10 20.79 20.01 5.33
C LEU A 10 20.42 21.43 5.68
N VAL A 11 21.43 22.20 6.14
CA VAL A 11 21.32 23.63 6.40
C VAL A 11 22.07 24.36 5.29
N ASP A 12 21.46 25.37 4.68
CA ASP A 12 22.17 26.22 3.72
C ASP A 12 23.24 27.05 4.46
N ALA A 13 24.50 26.93 4.02
CA ALA A 13 25.63 27.64 4.62
C ALA A 13 25.52 29.17 4.49
N ASN A 14 24.80 29.68 3.49
CA ASN A 14 24.57 31.10 3.27
C ASN A 14 23.30 31.61 3.96
N ASP A 15 22.35 30.72 4.23
CA ASP A 15 21.08 31.04 4.91
C ASP A 15 20.69 29.94 5.90
N PRO A 16 21.09 30.06 7.18
CA PRO A 16 20.76 29.09 8.22
C PRO A 16 19.26 28.91 8.49
N SER A 17 18.39 29.78 7.96
CA SER A 17 16.94 29.64 8.06
C SER A 17 16.37 28.67 7.02
N THR A 18 17.15 28.33 5.99
CA THR A 18 16.79 27.37 4.95
C THR A 18 17.27 25.97 5.35
N LEU A 19 16.31 25.08 5.59
CA LEU A 19 16.51 23.71 6.05
C LEU A 19 15.81 22.74 5.10
N ALA A 20 16.52 21.69 4.67
CA ALA A 20 15.95 20.59 3.90
C ALA A 20 16.08 19.29 4.70
N PHE A 21 14.97 18.58 4.89
CA PHE A 21 15.00 17.23 5.47
C PHE A 21 15.72 16.27 4.52
N ILE A 22 16.61 15.42 5.06
CA ILE A 22 17.33 14.40 4.30
C ILE A 22 16.74 13.02 4.60
N GLU A 23 16.86 12.60 5.85
CA GLU A 23 16.53 11.24 6.26
C GLU A 23 16.18 11.16 7.75
N THR A 24 15.60 10.02 8.13
CA THR A 24 15.37 9.67 9.52
C THR A 24 16.01 8.33 9.82
N ASN A 25 16.95 8.34 10.75
CA ASN A 25 17.63 7.16 11.25
C ASN A 25 16.93 6.65 12.51
N ALA A 26 16.05 5.66 12.37
CA ALA A 26 15.24 5.09 13.45
C ALA A 26 16.01 4.15 14.42
N ARG A 27 17.28 4.45 14.69
CA ARG A 27 18.24 3.64 15.45
C ARG A 27 19.27 4.53 16.16
N LEU A 28 19.97 3.98 17.15
CA LEU A 28 21.14 4.62 17.77
C LEU A 28 22.22 4.87 16.70
N GLN A 29 22.69 6.11 16.60
CA GLN A 29 23.75 6.52 15.66
C GLN A 29 25.14 6.49 16.31
N VAL A 30 26.19 6.41 15.49
CA VAL A 30 27.58 6.32 15.97
C VAL A 30 27.97 7.55 16.80
N GLU A 31 27.50 8.72 16.39
CA GLU A 31 27.75 10.03 16.98
C GLU A 31 26.86 10.38 18.19
N HIS A 32 25.99 9.47 18.67
CA HIS A 32 25.15 9.72 19.85
C HIS A 32 25.95 10.22 21.07
N THR A 33 27.21 9.80 21.20
CA THR A 33 28.08 10.13 22.33
C THR A 33 28.29 11.63 22.50
N VAL A 34 28.31 12.44 21.43
CA VAL A 34 28.47 13.91 21.60
C VAL A 34 27.24 14.53 22.24
N THR A 35 26.05 14.00 21.94
CA THR A 35 24.80 14.40 22.58
C THR A 35 24.81 14.03 24.06
N GLU A 36 25.30 12.84 24.41
CA GLU A 36 25.42 12.42 25.82
C GLU A 36 26.36 13.35 26.60
N GLU A 37 27.50 13.74 26.03
CA GLU A 37 28.47 14.61 26.72
C GLU A 37 27.93 16.02 27.01
N VAL A 38 27.15 16.60 26.09
CA VAL A 38 26.64 17.98 26.25
C VAL A 38 25.31 18.06 27.01
N THR A 39 24.52 16.98 27.03
CA THR A 39 23.22 16.95 27.72
C THR A 39 23.26 16.20 29.06
N GLY A 40 24.22 15.28 29.23
CA GLY A 40 24.28 14.35 30.36
C GLY A 40 23.24 13.22 30.29
N VAL A 41 22.51 13.10 29.18
CA VAL A 41 21.52 12.04 28.99
C VAL A 41 22.21 10.78 28.46
N ASP A 42 22.06 9.66 29.18
CA ASP A 42 22.46 8.33 28.69
C ASP A 42 21.41 7.82 27.71
N LEU A 43 21.72 7.90 26.42
CA LEU A 43 20.78 7.60 25.35
C LEU A 43 20.53 6.10 25.25
N VAL A 44 21.58 5.27 25.38
CA VAL A 44 21.46 3.81 25.32
C VAL A 44 20.54 3.29 26.43
N ARG A 45 20.75 3.76 27.66
CA ARG A 45 19.87 3.41 28.80
C ARG A 45 18.44 3.87 28.55
N SER A 46 18.26 5.09 28.04
CA SER A 46 16.92 5.63 27.74
C SER A 46 16.20 4.77 26.69
N GLN A 47 16.90 4.33 25.64
CA GLN A 47 16.36 3.43 24.63
C GLN A 47 15.90 2.10 25.22
N ILE A 48 16.72 1.48 26.08
CA ILE A 48 16.40 0.22 26.76
C ILE A 48 15.16 0.38 27.64
N LEU A 49 15.06 1.47 28.41
CA LEU A 49 13.91 1.72 29.29
C LEU A 49 12.62 1.97 28.51
N VAL A 50 12.68 2.73 27.41
CA VAL A 50 11.52 2.93 26.51
C VAL A 50 11.09 1.61 25.86
N ALA A 51 12.03 0.77 25.43
CA ALA A 51 11.74 -0.56 24.93
C ALA A 51 11.08 -1.45 26.00
N GLY A 52 11.51 -1.30 27.27
CA GLY A 52 10.94 -1.96 28.44
C GLY A 52 9.56 -1.45 28.90
N GLY A 53 9.05 -0.35 28.34
CA GLY A 53 7.70 0.16 28.65
C GLY A 53 7.65 1.52 29.33
N ALA A 54 8.80 2.10 29.71
CA ALA A 54 8.84 3.44 30.29
C ALA A 54 8.39 4.50 29.27
N SER A 55 7.59 5.47 29.72
CA SER A 55 7.26 6.66 28.94
C SER A 55 8.38 7.71 29.05
N LEU A 56 8.42 8.69 28.13
CA LEU A 56 9.37 9.82 28.24
C LEU A 56 9.14 10.64 29.51
N SER A 57 7.91 10.65 30.02
CA SER A 57 7.58 11.27 31.31
C SER A 57 8.27 10.56 32.47
N ASP A 58 8.28 9.23 32.48
CA ASP A 58 8.91 8.42 33.53
C ASP A 58 10.43 8.63 33.57
N LEU A 59 11.01 8.97 32.41
CA LEU A 59 12.45 9.22 32.25
C LEU A 59 12.84 10.70 32.43
N GLY A 60 11.87 11.61 32.60
CA GLY A 60 12.14 13.05 32.66
C GLY A 60 12.69 13.62 31.35
N LEU A 61 12.34 13.02 30.21
CA LEU A 61 12.81 13.38 28.87
C LEU A 61 11.70 14.00 28.01
N GLN A 62 10.74 14.68 28.63
CA GLN A 62 9.83 15.55 27.89
C GLN A 62 10.57 16.80 27.42
N GLN A 63 10.14 17.43 26.33
CA GLN A 63 10.85 18.56 25.70
C GLN A 63 11.20 19.69 26.68
N GLU A 64 10.33 19.97 27.65
CA GLU A 64 10.53 21.00 28.67
C GLU A 64 11.56 20.62 29.76
N GLN A 65 11.90 19.33 29.85
CA GLN A 65 12.76 18.74 30.88
C GLN A 65 14.11 18.26 30.35
N VAL A 66 14.28 18.14 29.04
CA VAL A 66 15.56 17.80 28.41
C VAL A 66 16.59 18.89 28.75
N PRO A 67 17.75 18.56 29.34
CA PRO A 67 18.78 19.54 29.63
C PRO A 67 19.26 20.25 28.36
N GLU A 68 19.39 21.58 28.42
CA GLU A 68 20.05 22.34 27.36
C GLU A 68 21.49 21.84 27.18
N ALA A 69 21.95 21.76 25.93
CA ALA A 69 23.33 21.39 25.61
C ALA A 69 24.30 22.42 26.21
N LYS A 70 25.21 21.96 27.07
CA LYS A 70 26.23 22.80 27.71
C LYS A 70 27.59 22.54 27.08
N GLY A 71 28.31 23.61 26.73
CA GLY A 71 29.64 23.51 26.17
C GLY A 71 29.67 22.89 24.76
N PHE A 72 30.82 22.31 24.39
CA PHE A 72 31.05 21.69 23.09
C PHE A 72 31.68 20.32 23.26
N ALA A 73 31.22 19.34 22.47
CA ALA A 73 31.84 18.02 22.36
C ALA A 73 32.19 17.74 20.90
N ILE A 74 33.38 17.17 20.67
CA ILE A 74 33.84 16.74 19.34
C ILE A 74 34.18 15.26 19.43
N GLN A 75 33.59 14.46 18.53
CA GLN A 75 33.94 13.06 18.34
C GLN A 75 34.83 12.92 17.10
N CYS A 76 35.98 12.27 17.26
CA CYS A 76 36.83 11.84 16.15
C CYS A 76 36.75 10.32 16.00
N ARG A 77 36.47 9.86 14.79
CA ARG A 77 36.39 8.43 14.42
C ARG A 77 37.77 7.95 13.98
N VAL A 78 38.44 7.22 14.85
CA VAL A 78 39.72 6.60 14.57
C VAL A 78 39.47 5.30 13.83
N ASN A 79 39.93 5.26 12.59
CA ASN A 79 39.70 4.17 11.65
C ASN A 79 41.04 3.54 11.25
N THR A 80 41.04 2.24 10.98
CA THR A 80 42.19 1.52 10.39
C THR A 80 42.20 1.74 8.89
N GLU A 81 42.49 2.97 8.48
CA GLU A 81 42.53 3.39 7.08
C GLU A 81 43.50 4.56 6.89
N THR A 82 43.87 4.83 5.64
CA THR A 82 44.64 6.01 5.22
C THR A 82 43.86 6.79 4.18
N MET A 83 44.11 8.09 4.03
CA MET A 83 43.41 8.94 3.06
C MET A 83 44.26 9.16 1.81
N THR A 84 43.65 9.09 0.61
CA THR A 84 44.31 9.42 -0.66
C THR A 84 44.29 10.92 -0.95
N GLN A 85 45.09 11.38 -1.91
CA GLN A 85 45.14 12.79 -2.32
C GLN A 85 43.81 13.32 -2.89
N GLU A 86 42.92 12.41 -3.30
CA GLU A 86 41.55 12.66 -3.76
C GLU A 86 40.51 12.63 -2.63
N GLY A 87 40.91 12.37 -1.38
CA GLY A 87 40.02 12.35 -0.21
C GLY A 87 39.27 11.03 0.00
N LEU A 88 39.69 9.94 -0.66
CA LEU A 88 39.13 8.60 -0.47
C LEU A 88 39.84 7.84 0.66
N ALA A 89 39.09 7.03 1.40
CA ALA A 89 39.65 6.17 2.43
C ALA A 89 40.17 4.85 1.83
N ARG A 90 41.40 4.45 2.18
CA ARG A 90 42.01 3.16 1.87
C ARG A 90 42.10 2.33 3.15
N PRO A 91 41.36 1.21 3.26
CA PRO A 91 41.38 0.38 4.46
C PRO A 91 42.77 -0.20 4.69
N ALA A 92 43.16 -0.32 5.96
CA ALA A 92 44.41 -0.91 6.41
C ALA A 92 44.13 -2.07 7.38
N GLY A 93 44.84 -3.18 7.20
CA GLY A 93 44.75 -4.37 8.03
C GLY A 93 46.04 -4.66 8.79
N GLY A 94 45.95 -5.45 9.86
CA GLY A 94 47.10 -5.94 10.61
C GLY A 94 46.76 -6.32 12.04
N THR A 95 47.77 -6.60 12.85
CA THR A 95 47.59 -6.94 14.27
C THR A 95 48.06 -5.78 15.13
N ILE A 96 47.18 -5.28 16.00
CA ILE A 96 47.50 -4.17 16.89
C ILE A 96 48.55 -4.62 17.91
N SER A 97 49.79 -4.14 17.79
CA SER A 97 50.90 -4.51 18.67
C SER A 97 50.94 -3.69 19.96
N ALA A 98 50.35 -2.50 19.97
CA ALA A 98 50.12 -1.66 21.14
C ALA A 98 48.82 -0.87 20.98
N PHE A 99 48.03 -0.75 22.06
CA PHE A 99 46.77 0.00 22.07
C PHE A 99 46.59 0.72 23.41
N GLU A 100 46.92 2.01 23.46
CA GLU A 100 46.81 2.83 24.67
C GLU A 100 45.85 4.00 24.40
N THR A 101 44.63 3.92 24.92
CA THR A 101 43.59 4.92 24.71
C THR A 101 43.88 6.21 25.49
N PRO A 102 43.54 7.39 24.96
CA PRO A 102 43.70 8.64 25.69
C PRO A 102 42.72 8.73 26.86
N SER A 103 43.12 9.42 27.91
CA SER A 103 42.36 9.54 29.15
C SER A 103 42.47 10.94 29.79
N GLY A 104 41.67 11.16 30.82
CA GLY A 104 41.68 12.40 31.61
C GLY A 104 40.34 13.15 31.56
N PRO A 105 40.22 14.25 32.33
CA PRO A 105 38.95 14.97 32.45
C PRO A 105 38.45 15.51 31.11
N GLY A 106 37.19 15.21 30.77
CA GLY A 106 36.56 15.64 29.51
C GLY A 106 37.07 14.90 28.27
N VAL A 107 37.71 13.74 28.43
CA VAL A 107 38.05 12.82 27.35
C VAL A 107 37.36 11.48 27.60
N ARG A 108 36.59 11.01 26.62
CA ARG A 108 35.93 9.71 26.60
C ARG A 108 36.40 8.95 25.36
N THR A 109 36.68 7.65 25.51
CA THR A 109 37.04 6.78 24.39
C THR A 109 36.13 5.55 24.38
N ASP A 110 35.34 5.40 23.33
CA ASP A 110 34.52 4.22 23.09
C ASP A 110 35.21 3.37 22.02
N SER A 111 35.69 2.17 22.36
CA SER A 111 36.46 1.31 21.45
C SER A 111 36.24 -0.17 21.75
N TYR A 112 36.46 -1.02 20.76
CA TYR A 112 36.58 -2.46 20.91
C TYR A 112 38.03 -2.96 20.70
N GLY A 113 38.98 -2.07 20.39
CA GLY A 113 40.37 -2.42 20.13
C GLY A 113 41.13 -2.80 21.42
N TYR A 114 42.07 -3.74 21.28
CA TYR A 114 42.99 -4.15 22.35
C TYR A 114 44.29 -4.70 21.75
N GLN A 115 45.35 -4.76 22.55
CA GLN A 115 46.64 -5.32 22.13
C GLN A 115 46.48 -6.80 21.72
N GLY A 116 46.97 -7.16 20.54
CA GLY A 116 46.85 -8.48 19.93
C GLY A 116 45.57 -8.67 19.10
N TYR A 117 44.71 -7.66 18.99
CA TYR A 117 43.56 -7.71 18.09
C TYR A 117 44.01 -7.68 16.63
N ALA A 118 43.66 -8.72 15.86
CA ALA A 118 43.87 -8.78 14.42
C ALA A 118 42.66 -8.13 13.72
N THR A 119 42.89 -7.02 13.03
CA THR A 119 41.82 -6.31 12.33
C THR A 119 41.37 -7.14 11.13
N ASN A 120 40.06 -7.24 10.95
CA ASN A 120 39.47 -8.01 9.85
C ASN A 120 38.89 -7.03 8.83
N PRO A 121 39.44 -6.97 7.61
CA PRO A 121 38.99 -6.01 6.59
C PRO A 121 37.57 -6.29 6.06
N ASN A 122 36.94 -7.41 6.44
CA ASN A 122 35.54 -7.71 6.12
C ASN A 122 34.54 -6.91 6.99
N PHE A 123 34.99 -6.20 8.01
CA PHE A 123 34.17 -5.37 8.89
C PHE A 123 34.59 -3.90 8.79
N ASP A 124 33.73 -2.99 9.29
CA ASP A 124 33.96 -1.54 9.27
C ASP A 124 35.31 -1.15 9.91
N SER A 125 35.99 -0.16 9.32
CA SER A 125 37.36 0.24 9.69
C SER A 125 37.43 1.00 11.02
N LEU A 126 36.30 1.46 11.56
CA LEU A 126 36.23 2.16 12.85
C LEU A 126 36.80 1.28 13.96
N ILE A 127 37.85 1.73 14.65
CA ILE A 127 38.45 1.01 15.78
C ILE A 127 38.16 1.71 17.12
N ALA A 128 38.04 3.04 17.12
CA ALA A 128 37.75 3.81 18.32
C ALA A 128 37.06 5.15 17.99
N LYS A 129 36.25 5.63 18.93
CA LYS A 129 35.67 6.97 18.92
C LYS A 129 36.32 7.74 20.07
N VAL A 130 37.06 8.80 19.77
CA VAL A 130 37.67 9.69 20.78
C VAL A 130 36.83 10.94 20.90
N ILE A 131 36.28 11.20 22.07
CA ILE A 131 35.39 12.32 22.35
C ILE A 131 36.07 13.30 23.30
N GLY A 132 36.26 14.53 22.85
CA GLY A 132 36.71 15.64 23.67
C GLY A 132 35.54 16.58 23.99
N TYR A 133 35.18 16.67 25.27
CA TYR A 133 34.14 17.58 25.76
C TYR A 133 34.76 18.74 26.52
N SER A 134 34.32 19.98 26.27
CA SER A 134 34.67 21.16 27.04
C SER A 134 33.41 21.89 27.53
N PRO A 135 33.29 22.22 28.83
CA PRO A 135 32.17 23.01 29.36
C PRO A 135 32.29 24.52 29.01
N SER A 136 33.39 24.92 28.35
CA SER A 136 33.62 26.30 27.92
C SER A 136 32.66 26.71 26.81
N SER A 137 32.31 28.00 26.75
CA SER A 137 31.58 28.56 25.61
C SER A 137 32.46 28.80 24.38
N ASN A 138 33.75 28.47 24.44
CA ASN A 138 34.66 28.52 23.30
C ASN A 138 34.83 27.12 22.70
N TYR A 139 34.33 26.93 21.48
CA TYR A 139 34.45 25.69 20.70
C TYR A 139 35.92 25.24 20.53
N GLU A 140 36.85 26.19 20.40
CA GLU A 140 38.28 25.88 20.22
C GLU A 140 38.87 25.12 21.42
N ASP A 141 38.29 25.26 22.62
CA ASP A 141 38.74 24.51 23.79
C ASP A 141 38.41 23.01 23.67
N ALA A 142 37.31 22.64 23.00
CA ALA A 142 36.99 21.26 22.68
C ALA A 142 37.93 20.73 21.59
N VAL A 143 38.23 21.53 20.56
CA VAL A 143 39.21 21.19 19.50
C VAL A 143 40.57 20.89 20.10
N ARG A 144 41.08 21.78 20.98
CA ARG A 144 42.38 21.59 21.64
C ARG A 144 42.41 20.32 22.49
N ARG A 145 41.29 19.98 23.14
CA ARG A 145 41.15 18.80 23.99
C ARG A 145 41.16 17.51 23.19
N VAL A 146 40.32 17.40 22.16
CA VAL A 146 40.27 16.20 21.32
C VAL A 146 41.55 16.02 20.51
N ARG A 147 42.18 17.12 20.05
CA ARG A 147 43.50 17.09 19.42
C ARG A 147 44.57 16.55 20.37
N ARG A 148 44.61 17.01 21.63
CA ARG A 148 45.54 16.48 22.66
C ARG A 148 45.29 14.99 22.88
N ALA A 149 44.02 14.59 23.03
CA ALA A 149 43.64 13.19 23.21
C ALA A 149 44.10 12.33 22.03
N LEU A 150 43.92 12.77 20.78
CA LEU A 150 44.41 12.04 19.60
C LEU A 150 45.93 11.93 19.56
N SER A 151 46.67 12.97 19.97
CA SER A 151 48.14 12.89 20.04
C SER A 151 48.67 11.96 21.16
N GLU A 152 47.85 11.69 22.18
CA GLU A 152 48.15 10.75 23.25
C GLU A 152 47.70 9.31 22.90
N PHE A 153 46.94 9.12 21.80
CA PHE A 153 46.42 7.82 21.41
C PHE A 153 47.48 7.01 20.67
N ARG A 154 48.03 5.99 21.34
CA ARG A 154 49.03 5.10 20.77
C ARG A 154 48.37 3.85 20.19
N ILE A 155 48.46 3.69 18.87
CA ILE A 155 48.08 2.48 18.14
C ILE A 155 49.27 2.08 17.26
N GLU A 156 49.80 0.87 17.47
CA GLU A 156 50.92 0.33 16.68
C GLU A 156 50.51 -0.98 15.99
N GLY A 157 51.21 -1.34 14.91
CA GLY A 157 50.98 -2.59 14.16
C GLY A 157 49.89 -2.50 13.07
N VAL A 158 49.15 -1.39 13.00
CA VAL A 158 48.20 -1.07 11.92
C VAL A 158 48.29 0.42 11.57
N LEU A 159 48.03 0.76 10.30
CA LEU A 159 47.89 2.15 9.88
C LEU A 159 46.51 2.69 10.31
N THR A 160 46.48 3.95 10.73
CA THR A 160 45.25 4.63 11.16
C THR A 160 45.17 6.04 10.59
N ASN A 161 43.97 6.61 10.60
CA ASN A 161 43.72 7.98 10.18
C ASN A 161 44.06 9.05 11.26
N ILE A 162 44.75 8.71 12.35
CA ILE A 162 45.03 9.64 13.47
C ILE A 162 45.78 10.89 13.00
N THR A 163 46.82 10.73 12.20
CA THR A 163 47.61 11.87 11.68
C THR A 163 46.79 12.77 10.78
N TYR A 164 45.86 12.20 10.02
CA TYR A 164 44.90 12.94 9.20
C TYR A 164 43.89 13.71 10.06
N LEU A 165 43.36 13.10 11.13
CA LEU A 165 42.48 13.78 12.08
C LEU A 165 43.19 14.93 12.81
N LEU A 166 44.47 14.76 13.15
CA LEU A 166 45.29 15.84 13.73
C LEU A 166 45.49 16.99 12.74
N ALA A 167 45.82 16.68 11.48
CA ALA A 167 45.94 17.68 10.41
C ALA A 167 44.61 18.44 10.22
N LEU A 168 43.49 17.72 10.25
CA LEU A 168 42.15 18.31 10.15
C LEU A 168 41.87 19.27 11.32
N LEU A 169 42.14 18.86 12.56
CA LEU A 169 41.91 19.69 13.75
C LEU A 169 42.83 20.92 13.84
N ASP A 170 43.99 20.89 13.18
CA ASP A 170 44.92 22.02 13.14
C ASP A 170 44.52 23.11 12.13
N ARG A 171 43.58 22.82 11.22
CA ARG A 171 43.12 23.78 10.23
C ARG A 171 42.37 24.97 10.86
N PRO A 172 42.62 26.21 10.40
CA PRO A 172 41.92 27.39 10.90
C PRO A 172 40.39 27.31 10.76
N GLU A 173 39.89 26.75 9.66
CA GLU A 173 38.46 26.64 9.37
C GLU A 173 37.76 25.66 10.32
N VAL A 174 38.43 24.56 10.67
CA VAL A 174 37.93 23.59 11.65
C VAL A 174 37.93 24.23 13.04
N ARG A 175 39.00 24.93 13.44
CA ARG A 175 39.08 25.65 14.73
C ARG A 175 38.06 26.77 14.87
N ALA A 176 37.68 27.41 13.76
CA ALA A 176 36.67 28.46 13.70
C ALA A 176 35.23 27.93 13.55
N ASN A 177 35.04 26.61 13.39
CA ASN A 177 33.75 25.97 13.12
C ASN A 177 33.03 26.52 11.86
N THR A 178 33.78 26.75 10.78
CA THR A 178 33.25 27.28 9.50
C THR A 178 33.28 26.23 8.39
N VAL A 179 33.01 24.96 8.72
CA VAL A 179 33.08 23.82 7.80
C VAL A 179 31.74 23.53 7.12
N THR A 180 31.78 23.03 5.89
CA THR A 180 30.59 22.61 5.11
C THR A 180 30.77 21.17 4.61
N THR A 181 29.72 20.56 4.05
CA THR A 181 29.76 19.17 3.55
C THR A 181 30.80 18.95 2.43
N GLY A 182 31.16 20.00 1.68
CA GLY A 182 32.19 19.93 0.65
C GLY A 182 33.63 20.10 1.16
N PHE A 183 33.85 20.36 2.45
CA PHE A 183 35.14 20.78 3.00
C PHE A 183 36.28 19.80 2.71
N ILE A 184 36.08 18.51 2.95
CA ILE A 184 37.12 17.49 2.75
C ILE A 184 37.56 17.44 1.27
N ASN A 185 36.61 17.51 0.34
CA ASN A 185 36.92 17.49 -1.10
C ASN A 185 37.74 18.72 -1.54
N ILE A 186 37.49 19.88 -0.92
CA ILE A 186 38.21 21.12 -1.24
C ILE A 186 39.66 21.08 -0.76
N PHE A 187 39.91 20.49 0.41
CA PHE A 187 41.23 20.52 1.07
C PHE A 187 41.94 19.14 1.12
N ALA A 188 41.48 18.16 0.34
CA ALA A 188 41.96 16.76 0.41
C ALA A 188 43.49 16.65 0.29
N SER A 189 44.08 17.25 -0.74
CA SER A 189 45.52 17.19 -0.99
C SER A 189 46.34 17.89 0.11
N GLU A 190 45.90 19.09 0.55
CA GLU A 190 46.55 19.84 1.64
C GLU A 190 46.51 19.06 2.97
N LEU A 191 45.39 18.38 3.26
CA LEU A 191 45.22 17.59 4.47
C LEU A 191 46.13 16.35 4.49
N VAL A 192 46.29 15.68 3.35
CA VAL A 192 47.21 14.53 3.23
C VAL A 192 48.67 14.96 3.39
N GLU A 193 49.06 16.08 2.77
CA GLU A 193 50.42 16.63 2.94
C GLU A 193 50.71 17.01 4.40
N ALA A 194 49.77 17.70 5.06
CA ALA A 194 49.90 18.04 6.48
C ALA A 194 49.95 16.80 7.38
N ALA A 195 49.18 15.76 7.08
CA ALA A 195 49.20 14.50 7.82
C ALA A 195 50.55 13.77 7.71
N GLN A 196 51.18 13.81 6.53
CA GLN A 196 52.52 13.25 6.33
C GLN A 196 53.59 13.97 7.15
N LEU A 197 53.50 15.30 7.23
CA LEU A 197 54.40 16.11 8.07
C LEU A 197 54.23 15.75 9.56
N ILE A 198 52.99 15.64 10.05
CA ILE A 198 52.70 15.23 11.43
C ILE A 198 53.21 13.81 11.73
N SER A 199 53.16 12.90 10.76
CA SER A 199 53.70 11.54 10.91
C SER A 199 55.21 11.52 11.18
N SER A 200 55.97 12.49 10.65
CA SER A 200 57.42 12.58 10.85
C SER A 200 57.83 13.10 12.24
N ASP A 201 56.91 13.77 12.96
CA ASP A 201 57.16 14.37 14.27
C ASP A 201 56.70 13.49 15.45
N LEU A 202 55.72 12.61 15.27
CA LEU A 202 55.12 11.80 16.35
C LEU A 202 55.82 10.45 16.59
N TRP A 203 56.48 9.87 15.58
CA TRP A 203 57.18 8.57 15.68
C TRP A 203 58.44 8.53 14.79
N PRO A 204 59.67 8.39 15.32
CA PRO A 204 60.88 8.26 14.51
C PRO A 204 60.95 6.89 13.78
N PRO A 205 61.59 6.80 12.59
CA PRO A 205 61.63 5.58 11.79
C PRO A 205 62.46 4.48 12.46
N LEU A 206 61.96 3.23 12.41
CA LEU A 206 62.67 2.04 12.84
C LEU A 206 63.87 1.74 11.93
N ALA A 207 64.96 1.23 12.52
CA ALA A 207 66.25 1.00 11.89
C ALA A 207 66.24 -0.13 10.82
N THR A 208 67.02 0.09 9.76
CA THR A 208 67.28 -0.81 8.63
C THR A 208 68.07 -2.06 9.06
N HIS A 209 67.64 -3.25 8.62
CA HIS A 209 68.42 -4.48 8.68
C HIS A 209 68.69 -5.03 7.26
N GLU A 210 69.88 -5.62 7.10
CA GLU A 210 70.51 -6.08 5.85
C GLU A 210 69.87 -7.33 5.24
N ASP A 211 70.03 -7.42 3.91
CA ASP A 211 69.55 -8.45 2.97
C ASP A 211 69.79 -9.91 3.39
N SER A 212 68.77 -10.76 3.17
CA SER A 212 69.00 -12.15 2.76
C SER A 212 67.85 -12.68 1.89
N ASN A 213 68.20 -13.57 0.97
CA ASN A 213 67.44 -13.95 -0.23
C ASN A 213 66.40 -15.07 0.04
N THR A 214 65.31 -15.05 -0.72
CA THR A 214 64.30 -16.12 -1.03
C THR A 214 63.20 -16.48 -0.01
N SER A 215 61.93 -16.19 -0.35
CA SER A 215 60.87 -17.17 -0.66
C SER A 215 59.59 -16.46 -1.15
N LEU A 216 58.88 -17.04 -2.12
CA LEU A 216 57.57 -16.57 -2.61
C LEU A 216 56.54 -16.72 -1.49
N ALA A 217 55.82 -15.65 -1.13
CA ALA A 217 54.82 -15.65 -0.07
C ALA A 217 53.41 -15.43 -0.63
N GLY A 218 52.59 -16.49 -0.58
CA GLY A 218 51.14 -16.46 -0.63
C GLY A 218 50.63 -17.40 0.46
N ALA A 219 49.70 -16.96 1.30
CA ALA A 219 49.08 -17.83 2.29
C ALA A 219 47.95 -18.62 1.61
N GLN A 220 48.13 -19.93 1.41
CA GLN A 220 47.04 -20.78 0.94
C GLN A 220 46.00 -20.97 2.04
N VAL A 221 44.79 -20.47 1.80
CA VAL A 221 43.63 -20.75 2.65
C VAL A 221 42.93 -22.01 2.12
N SER A 222 42.54 -22.89 3.04
CA SER A 222 41.82 -24.12 2.71
C SER A 222 40.45 -23.81 2.09
N ASN A 223 40.10 -24.50 1.00
CA ASN A 223 38.78 -24.44 0.37
C ASN A 223 37.70 -25.20 1.17
N ASP A 224 38.00 -25.66 2.40
CA ASP A 224 37.05 -26.33 3.28
C ASP A 224 36.22 -25.31 4.09
N PRO A 225 34.90 -25.22 3.89
CA PRO A 225 34.02 -24.32 4.64
C PRO A 225 33.96 -24.63 6.15
N LEU A 226 34.55 -25.74 6.62
CA LEU A 226 34.62 -26.14 8.03
C LEU A 226 35.97 -25.86 8.69
N ALA A 227 36.96 -25.29 7.99
CA ALA A 227 38.30 -25.02 8.53
C ALA A 227 38.29 -24.15 9.80
N VAL A 228 37.28 -23.27 9.94
CA VAL A 228 37.08 -22.41 11.12
C VAL A 228 36.73 -23.20 12.39
N LEU A 229 36.10 -24.38 12.25
CA LEU A 229 35.71 -25.21 13.40
C LEU A 229 36.85 -26.08 13.93
N GLN A 230 37.89 -26.34 13.13
CA GLN A 230 39.04 -27.14 13.57
C GLN A 230 40.04 -26.36 14.42
N HIS A 231 39.97 -25.02 14.44
CA HIS A 231 40.81 -24.16 15.29
C HIS A 231 40.09 -23.60 16.53
N GLY A 232 38.94 -24.19 16.88
CA GLY A 232 38.08 -23.78 18.00
C GLY A 232 38.23 -24.57 19.31
N ASP A 233 39.30 -25.35 19.51
CA ASP A 233 39.58 -26.02 20.79
C ASP A 233 40.70 -25.30 21.56
N ILE A 234 40.36 -24.75 22.72
CA ILE A 234 41.22 -23.86 23.54
C ILE A 234 42.16 -24.61 24.48
N ASP A 235 42.13 -25.94 24.57
CA ASP A 235 42.98 -26.71 25.49
C ASP A 235 44.00 -27.58 24.76
N HIS A 236 45.15 -26.98 24.40
CA HIS A 236 46.51 -27.57 24.47
C HIS A 236 47.49 -26.78 23.59
N ARG A 237 48.24 -25.84 24.20
CA ARG A 237 49.51 -25.37 23.61
C ARG A 237 50.68 -26.07 24.29
N GLN A 238 51.15 -27.16 23.68
CA GLN A 238 52.55 -27.51 23.76
C GLN A 238 53.35 -26.51 22.94
N SER A 239 54.44 -26.04 23.53
CA SER A 239 55.46 -25.19 22.91
C SER A 239 56.05 -25.87 21.67
N ALA A 240 55.77 -25.31 20.50
CA ALA A 240 56.53 -25.58 19.28
C ALA A 240 56.86 -24.23 18.64
N ASP A 241 58.15 -24.03 18.37
CA ASP A 241 58.75 -22.85 17.76
C ASP A 241 58.01 -22.45 16.47
N ALA A 242 57.54 -21.20 16.42
CA ALA A 242 57.07 -20.58 15.20
C ALA A 242 58.09 -19.50 14.80
N SER A 243 58.92 -19.88 13.83
CA SER A 243 59.75 -18.99 13.02
C SER A 243 58.94 -17.81 12.48
N SER A 244 59.48 -16.62 12.65
CA SER A 244 59.00 -15.36 12.07
C SER A 244 58.96 -15.44 10.53
N ALA A 245 57.77 -15.39 9.96
CA ALA A 245 57.55 -15.04 8.56
C ALA A 245 57.07 -13.58 8.51
N SER A 246 58.04 -12.67 8.60
CA SER A 246 57.91 -11.28 8.18
C SER A 246 58.72 -11.15 6.90
N ASP A 247 58.09 -10.81 5.78
CA ASP A 247 58.70 -10.00 4.71
C ASP A 247 57.67 -9.78 3.59
N ASN A 248 57.37 -8.52 3.31
CA ASN A 248 56.64 -8.09 2.12
C ASN A 248 57.67 -7.38 1.23
N SER A 249 58.45 -8.15 0.45
CA SER A 249 59.40 -7.62 -0.52
C SER A 249 58.67 -7.20 -1.80
N SER A 250 58.98 -6.02 -2.32
CA SER A 250 58.66 -5.67 -3.71
C SER A 250 59.38 -6.63 -4.65
N SER A 251 58.63 -7.46 -5.39
CA SER A 251 59.21 -8.36 -6.38
C SER A 251 59.78 -7.58 -7.55
N VAL A 252 61.10 -7.62 -7.73
CA VAL A 252 61.79 -7.08 -8.90
C VAL A 252 61.62 -8.09 -10.04
N GLY A 253 60.87 -7.73 -11.08
CA GLY A 253 60.73 -8.53 -12.29
C GLY A 253 62.02 -8.56 -13.14
N PRO A 254 62.08 -9.38 -14.20
CA PRO A 254 63.21 -9.41 -15.13
C PRO A 254 63.53 -8.02 -15.72
N ASP A 255 64.82 -7.71 -15.92
CA ASP A 255 65.26 -6.43 -16.51
C ASP A 255 64.53 -6.13 -17.83
N GLY A 256 63.92 -4.94 -17.93
CA GLY A 256 63.16 -4.51 -19.11
C GLY A 256 61.65 -4.83 -19.09
N THR A 257 61.13 -5.37 -17.98
CA THR A 257 59.69 -5.66 -17.82
C THR A 257 58.97 -4.66 -16.91
N ARG A 258 57.66 -4.52 -17.08
CA ARG A 258 56.75 -3.72 -16.25
C ARG A 258 55.67 -4.60 -15.62
N PRO A 259 55.31 -4.40 -14.35
CA PRO A 259 54.27 -5.21 -13.71
C PRO A 259 52.86 -4.79 -14.14
N VAL A 260 51.98 -5.77 -14.31
CA VAL A 260 50.52 -5.56 -14.22
C VAL A 260 50.11 -5.87 -12.78
N GLU A 261 49.67 -4.85 -12.07
CA GLU A 261 49.37 -4.92 -10.64
C GLU A 261 47.90 -5.24 -10.37
N ALA A 262 47.63 -5.89 -9.24
CA ALA A 262 46.28 -6.13 -8.76
C ALA A 262 45.60 -4.79 -8.40
N PRO A 263 44.45 -4.44 -8.99
CA PRO A 263 43.79 -3.16 -8.73
C PRO A 263 43.07 -3.09 -7.38
N LEU A 264 42.98 -4.21 -6.67
CA LEU A 264 42.34 -4.36 -5.37
C LEU A 264 42.83 -5.64 -4.70
N GLN A 265 42.60 -5.80 -3.39
CA GLN A 265 42.89 -7.05 -2.68
C GLN A 265 41.87 -8.13 -3.04
N GLY A 266 42.33 -9.36 -3.31
CA GLY A 266 41.46 -10.49 -3.62
C GLY A 266 42.22 -11.81 -3.77
N THR A 267 41.50 -12.89 -4.08
CA THR A 267 42.08 -14.21 -4.31
C THR A 267 42.06 -14.54 -5.80
N ILE A 268 43.19 -14.97 -6.36
CA ILE A 268 43.26 -15.33 -7.79
C ILE A 268 42.45 -16.60 -8.05
N ILE A 269 41.37 -16.46 -8.83
CA ILE A 269 40.49 -17.56 -9.23
C ILE A 269 41.01 -18.26 -10.48
N SER A 270 41.54 -17.51 -11.44
CA SER A 270 42.17 -18.08 -12.64
C SER A 270 43.14 -17.10 -13.28
N LEU A 271 44.15 -17.63 -13.97
CA LEU A 271 45.06 -16.87 -14.84
C LEU A 271 44.76 -17.26 -16.28
N SER A 272 44.60 -16.26 -17.16
CA SER A 272 44.21 -16.44 -18.56
C SER A 272 45.40 -16.40 -19.53
N VAL A 273 46.63 -16.26 -19.02
CA VAL A 273 47.86 -16.06 -19.79
C VAL A 273 49.04 -16.85 -19.16
N GLU A 274 49.96 -17.29 -20.00
CA GLU A 274 51.19 -17.99 -19.61
C GLU A 274 52.45 -17.19 -20.01
N PRO A 275 53.63 -17.42 -19.37
CA PRO A 275 54.88 -16.83 -19.81
C PRO A 275 55.21 -17.18 -21.27
N GLY A 276 55.35 -16.17 -22.12
CA GLY A 276 55.56 -16.29 -23.56
C GLY A 276 54.40 -15.76 -24.41
N ASP A 277 53.23 -15.54 -23.81
CA ASP A 277 52.04 -15.03 -24.52
C ASP A 277 52.17 -13.55 -24.89
N GLU A 278 51.66 -13.22 -26.07
CA GLU A 278 51.46 -11.84 -26.52
C GLU A 278 50.11 -11.33 -25.97
N VAL A 279 50.14 -10.24 -25.21
CA VAL A 279 48.94 -9.62 -24.60
C VAL A 279 48.77 -8.19 -25.10
N ALA A 280 47.55 -7.83 -25.49
CA ALA A 280 47.19 -6.46 -25.83
C ALA A 280 46.75 -5.66 -24.59
N GLN A 281 46.96 -4.35 -24.59
CA GLN A 281 46.34 -3.46 -23.61
C GLN A 281 44.80 -3.65 -23.61
N GLY A 282 44.22 -3.89 -22.43
CA GLY A 282 42.79 -4.17 -22.26
C GLY A 282 42.40 -5.65 -22.33
N GLN A 283 43.30 -6.56 -22.74
CA GLN A 283 43.03 -8.00 -22.76
C GLN A 283 42.95 -8.58 -21.34
N SER A 284 41.99 -9.47 -21.06
CA SER A 284 41.88 -10.16 -19.78
C SER A 284 43.09 -11.06 -19.51
N VAL A 285 43.72 -10.91 -18.34
CA VAL A 285 44.92 -11.65 -17.92
C VAL A 285 44.71 -12.50 -16.68
N ALA A 286 43.78 -12.12 -15.79
CA ALA A 286 43.45 -12.85 -14.58
C ALA A 286 41.98 -12.62 -14.16
N VAL A 287 41.42 -13.52 -13.36
CA VAL A 287 40.16 -13.31 -12.64
C VAL A 287 40.44 -13.45 -11.15
N MET A 288 39.97 -12.49 -10.36
CA MET A 288 40.22 -12.39 -8.92
C MET A 288 38.91 -12.23 -8.15
N GLU A 289 38.70 -12.99 -7.09
CA GLU A 289 37.54 -12.85 -6.20
C GLU A 289 37.86 -11.87 -5.07
N ALA A 290 37.04 -10.84 -4.91
CA ALA A 290 37.08 -9.90 -3.81
C ALA A 290 35.65 -9.60 -3.34
N MET A 291 35.42 -9.62 -2.03
CA MET A 291 34.12 -9.24 -1.42
C MET A 291 32.89 -9.96 -2.05
N LYS A 292 33.02 -11.26 -2.35
CA LYS A 292 32.00 -12.11 -3.01
C LYS A 292 31.71 -11.77 -4.48
N MET A 293 32.55 -10.97 -5.12
CA MET A 293 32.47 -10.60 -6.53
C MET A 293 33.74 -11.04 -7.27
N GLU A 294 33.59 -11.52 -8.50
CA GLU A 294 34.71 -11.79 -9.38
C GLU A 294 35.06 -10.55 -10.21
N HIS A 295 36.34 -10.19 -10.22
CA HIS A 295 36.91 -9.07 -10.95
C HIS A 295 37.83 -9.60 -12.05
N VAL A 296 37.49 -9.29 -13.30
CA VAL A 296 38.35 -9.55 -14.45
C VAL A 296 39.45 -8.48 -14.48
N ILE A 297 40.71 -8.91 -14.38
CA ILE A 297 41.87 -8.04 -14.48
C ILE A 297 42.33 -8.02 -15.93
N ALA A 298 42.41 -6.82 -16.50
CA ALA A 298 42.90 -6.59 -17.86
C ALA A 298 44.35 -6.10 -17.84
N SER A 299 45.12 -6.44 -18.86
CA SER A 299 46.48 -5.92 -19.06
C SER A 299 46.45 -4.40 -19.24
N THR A 300 47.33 -3.68 -18.54
CA THR A 300 47.46 -2.23 -18.67
C THR A 300 48.32 -1.80 -19.87
N MET A 301 48.96 -2.75 -20.56
CA MET A 301 49.88 -2.49 -21.68
C MET A 301 49.94 -3.64 -22.70
N THR A 302 50.46 -3.35 -23.88
CA THR A 302 50.73 -4.35 -24.93
C THR A 302 52.16 -4.87 -24.84
N GLY A 303 52.36 -6.18 -24.93
CA GLY A 303 53.70 -6.77 -24.88
C GLY A 303 53.70 -8.29 -24.69
N ILE A 304 54.85 -8.84 -24.32
CA ILE A 304 55.03 -10.29 -24.09
C ILE A 304 55.12 -10.55 -22.59
N VAL A 305 54.29 -11.48 -22.08
CA VAL A 305 54.35 -11.93 -20.68
C VAL A 305 55.66 -12.67 -20.44
N ARG A 306 56.51 -12.20 -19.54
CA ARG A 306 57.81 -12.83 -19.25
C ARG A 306 57.78 -13.73 -18.02
N SER A 307 56.97 -13.38 -17.03
CA SER A 307 56.79 -14.19 -15.81
C SER A 307 55.50 -13.84 -15.10
N LEU A 308 54.88 -14.83 -14.46
CA LEU A 308 53.74 -14.66 -13.57
C LEU A 308 54.26 -14.44 -12.14
N GLY A 309 53.72 -13.46 -11.43
CA GLY A 309 54.04 -13.14 -10.04
C GLY A 309 53.16 -13.87 -9.02
N VAL A 310 52.08 -14.51 -9.47
CA VAL A 310 51.05 -15.16 -8.64
C VAL A 310 50.62 -16.50 -9.21
N SER A 311 50.02 -17.35 -8.39
CA SER A 311 49.39 -18.63 -8.76
C SER A 311 47.89 -18.62 -8.47
N GLN A 312 47.15 -19.53 -9.11
CA GLN A 312 45.74 -19.75 -8.78
C GLN A 312 45.57 -20.15 -7.31
N GLY A 313 44.67 -19.49 -6.60
CA GLY A 313 44.42 -19.67 -5.17
C GLY A 313 45.21 -18.72 -4.26
N ASP A 314 46.12 -17.91 -4.79
CA ASP A 314 46.87 -16.94 -3.99
C ASP A 314 45.99 -15.74 -3.63
N THR A 315 45.95 -15.40 -2.34
CA THR A 315 45.36 -14.15 -1.86
C THR A 315 46.41 -13.04 -1.87
N ILE A 316 46.10 -11.97 -2.59
CA ILE A 316 47.05 -10.88 -2.89
C ILE A 316 46.43 -9.53 -2.55
N TYR A 317 47.28 -8.53 -2.30
CA TYR A 317 46.87 -7.17 -1.95
C TYR A 317 46.83 -6.26 -3.19
N GLU A 318 46.11 -5.13 -3.08
CA GLU A 318 46.18 -4.05 -4.08
C GLU A 318 47.63 -3.62 -4.31
N GLY A 319 48.01 -3.44 -5.59
CA GLY A 319 49.38 -3.13 -6.00
C GLY A 319 50.31 -4.35 -6.11
N HIS A 320 49.85 -5.56 -5.77
CA HIS A 320 50.70 -6.75 -5.91
C HIS A 320 50.87 -7.12 -7.40
N PRO A 321 52.11 -7.30 -7.90
CA PRO A 321 52.35 -7.59 -9.30
C PRO A 321 51.89 -8.99 -9.68
N LEU A 322 50.89 -9.07 -10.55
CA LEU A 322 50.29 -10.32 -11.03
C LEU A 322 51.19 -11.02 -12.06
N LEU A 323 51.79 -10.23 -12.94
CA LEU A 323 52.65 -10.68 -14.02
C LEU A 323 53.51 -9.53 -14.53
N PHE A 324 54.62 -9.87 -15.20
CA PHE A 324 55.59 -8.91 -15.74
C PHE A 324 55.60 -8.98 -17.27
N ILE A 325 55.35 -7.84 -17.91
CA ILE A 325 55.26 -7.70 -19.37
C ILE A 325 56.50 -6.96 -19.89
N GLU A 326 57.14 -7.48 -20.94
CA GLU A 326 58.07 -6.73 -21.77
C GLU A 326 57.27 -5.98 -22.85
N GLU A 327 57.33 -4.64 -22.82
CA GLU A 327 56.61 -3.78 -23.76
C GLU A 327 57.20 -3.93 -25.17
N VAL A 328 56.39 -4.43 -26.10
CA VAL A 328 56.76 -4.61 -27.52
C VAL A 328 55.64 -4.02 -28.37
N ASP A 329 56.02 -3.29 -29.43
CA ASP A 329 55.08 -2.79 -30.44
C ASP A 329 54.54 -3.97 -31.26
N LEU A 330 53.55 -4.68 -30.70
CA LEU A 330 52.85 -5.78 -31.33
C LEU A 330 51.59 -5.22 -31.98
N ASN A 331 51.42 -5.47 -33.28
CA ASN A 331 50.23 -5.08 -34.03
C ASN A 331 49.14 -6.14 -33.80
N ILE A 332 48.68 -6.26 -32.54
CA ILE A 332 47.62 -7.19 -32.13
C ILE A 332 46.29 -6.51 -32.46
N GLU A 333 45.54 -7.05 -33.43
CA GLU A 333 44.14 -6.67 -33.59
C GLU A 333 43.42 -7.01 -32.27
N SER A 334 43.14 -5.98 -31.46
CA SER A 334 42.36 -6.09 -30.24
C SER A 334 41.03 -6.71 -30.61
N THR A 335 40.90 -8.01 -30.39
CA THR A 335 39.62 -8.68 -30.45
C THR A 335 38.94 -8.32 -29.14
N GLU A 336 38.49 -7.07 -29.01
CA GLU A 336 37.43 -6.72 -28.08
C GLU A 336 36.24 -7.58 -28.49
N THR A 337 36.18 -8.79 -27.93
CA THR A 337 34.94 -9.51 -27.82
C THR A 337 34.18 -8.79 -26.71
N GLN A 338 33.65 -7.59 -27.04
CA GLN A 338 32.34 -7.24 -26.52
C GLN A 338 31.43 -8.34 -27.04
N ALA A 339 31.35 -9.45 -26.29
CA ALA A 339 30.34 -10.46 -26.53
C ALA A 339 29.03 -9.68 -26.51
N ALA A 340 28.41 -9.53 -27.68
CA ALA A 340 27.13 -8.88 -27.79
C ALA A 340 26.22 -9.56 -26.78
N VAL A 341 25.78 -8.81 -25.76
CA VAL A 341 24.89 -9.35 -24.73
C VAL A 341 23.62 -9.74 -25.47
N ASP A 342 23.36 -11.04 -25.53
CA ASP A 342 22.11 -11.55 -26.06
C ASP A 342 21.00 -11.14 -25.09
N LEU A 343 20.22 -10.13 -25.48
CA LEU A 343 19.12 -9.60 -24.68
C LEU A 343 17.98 -10.63 -24.52
N ASP A 344 17.94 -11.65 -25.39
CA ASP A 344 16.97 -12.73 -25.35
C ASP A 344 17.49 -13.95 -24.54
N PHE A 345 18.74 -13.90 -24.05
CA PHE A 345 19.28 -14.95 -23.19
C PHE A 345 18.62 -14.92 -21.81
N ILE A 346 17.73 -15.89 -21.57
CA ILE A 346 17.10 -16.10 -20.27
C ILE A 346 18.10 -16.84 -19.35
N ARG A 347 18.54 -16.14 -18.31
CA ARG A 347 19.41 -16.73 -17.29
C ARG A 347 18.70 -17.84 -16.50
N PRO A 348 19.42 -18.85 -15.96
CA PRO A 348 18.81 -19.92 -15.18
C PRO A 348 17.98 -19.46 -13.97
N ASP A 349 18.41 -18.39 -13.28
CA ASP A 349 17.68 -17.81 -12.15
C ASP A 349 16.36 -17.15 -12.58
N LEU A 350 16.36 -16.46 -13.72
CA LEU A 350 15.17 -15.90 -14.34
C LEU A 350 14.23 -16.99 -14.86
N GLN A 351 14.77 -18.08 -15.42
CA GLN A 351 13.97 -19.23 -15.83
C GLN A 351 13.27 -19.88 -14.64
N GLU A 352 13.93 -20.00 -13.47
CA GLU A 352 13.26 -20.48 -12.25
C GLU A 352 12.07 -19.59 -11.88
N VAL A 353 12.21 -18.26 -11.99
CA VAL A 353 11.09 -17.33 -11.76
C VAL A 353 9.95 -17.61 -12.73
N PHE A 354 10.22 -17.73 -14.03
CA PHE A 354 9.19 -18.05 -15.02
C PHE A 354 8.49 -19.38 -14.73
N ASP A 355 9.24 -20.42 -14.41
CA ASP A 355 8.70 -21.75 -14.08
C ASP A 355 7.80 -21.69 -12.83
N ARG A 356 8.21 -20.95 -11.80
CA ARG A 356 7.45 -20.77 -10.57
C ARG A 356 6.17 -19.96 -10.78
N HIS A 357 6.22 -18.92 -11.60
CA HIS A 357 5.03 -18.14 -11.97
C HIS A 357 4.06 -18.96 -12.82
N TYR A 358 4.57 -19.74 -13.78
CA TYR A 358 3.77 -20.60 -14.64
C TYR A 358 2.93 -21.61 -13.84
N LYS A 359 3.47 -22.18 -12.77
CA LYS A 359 2.72 -23.08 -11.86
C LYS A 359 1.47 -22.44 -11.26
N GLY A 360 1.43 -21.11 -11.13
CA GLY A 360 0.26 -20.37 -10.65
C GLY A 360 -0.83 -20.16 -11.71
N MET A 361 -0.57 -20.46 -12.97
CA MET A 361 -1.48 -20.24 -14.11
C MET A 361 -2.42 -21.42 -14.33
N ASP A 362 -3.52 -21.18 -15.03
CA ASP A 362 -4.56 -22.19 -15.28
C ASP A 362 -4.02 -23.30 -16.20
N GLU A 363 -3.16 -22.95 -17.16
CA GLU A 363 -2.51 -23.87 -18.10
C GLU A 363 -1.65 -24.92 -17.37
N ALA A 364 -1.10 -24.58 -16.21
CA ALA A 364 -0.33 -25.51 -15.38
C ALA A 364 -1.21 -26.45 -14.55
N LYS A 365 -2.54 -26.24 -14.52
CA LYS A 365 -3.50 -26.96 -13.65
C LYS A 365 -4.68 -27.56 -14.44
N PRO A 366 -4.48 -28.26 -15.57
CA PRO A 366 -5.55 -28.65 -16.48
C PRO A 366 -6.65 -29.49 -15.82
N SER A 367 -6.30 -30.40 -14.89
CA SER A 367 -7.30 -31.23 -14.19
C SER A 367 -8.17 -30.44 -13.21
N ALA A 368 -7.64 -29.39 -12.58
CA ALA A 368 -8.41 -28.55 -11.68
C ALA A 368 -9.37 -27.64 -12.47
N VAL A 369 -8.87 -27.07 -13.58
CA VAL A 369 -9.63 -26.27 -14.52
C VAL A 369 -10.77 -27.09 -15.14
N GLU A 370 -10.51 -28.30 -15.63
CA GLU A 370 -11.54 -29.18 -16.19
C GLU A 370 -12.64 -29.51 -15.17
N LYS A 371 -12.29 -29.75 -13.90
CA LYS A 371 -13.27 -29.95 -12.82
C LYS A 371 -14.10 -28.71 -12.52
N ARG A 372 -13.49 -27.52 -12.63
CA ARG A 372 -14.16 -26.23 -12.42
C ARG A 372 -15.14 -25.94 -13.56
N HIS A 373 -14.69 -26.04 -14.81
CA HIS A 373 -15.51 -25.90 -16.00
C HIS A 373 -16.61 -26.96 -16.11
N GLY A 374 -16.36 -28.18 -15.65
CA GLY A 374 -17.37 -29.24 -15.58
C GLY A 374 -18.56 -28.93 -14.67
N ARG A 375 -18.45 -27.91 -13.80
CA ARG A 375 -19.57 -27.36 -13.01
C ARG A 375 -20.22 -26.13 -13.66
N GLY A 376 -19.73 -25.71 -14.83
CA GLY A 376 -20.15 -24.48 -15.49
C GLY A 376 -19.57 -23.21 -14.87
N HIS A 377 -18.53 -23.32 -14.04
CA HIS A 377 -17.91 -22.18 -13.37
C HIS A 377 -16.57 -21.84 -14.02
N ARG A 378 -16.19 -20.57 -13.97
CA ARG A 378 -14.89 -20.02 -14.35
C ARG A 378 -13.85 -20.14 -13.25
N THR A 379 -12.58 -20.06 -13.61
CA THR A 379 -11.48 -19.92 -12.64
C THR A 379 -11.38 -18.49 -12.10
N ALA A 380 -10.59 -18.31 -11.04
CA ALA A 380 -10.28 -16.98 -10.53
C ALA A 380 -9.60 -16.09 -11.60
N ARG A 381 -8.68 -16.66 -12.39
CA ARG A 381 -7.95 -15.93 -13.44
C ARG A 381 -8.82 -15.58 -14.63
N GLU A 382 -9.71 -16.48 -15.07
CA GLU A 382 -10.68 -16.22 -16.13
C GLU A 382 -11.64 -15.07 -15.75
N ASN A 383 -12.11 -15.03 -14.51
CA ASN A 383 -12.94 -13.94 -14.02
C ASN A 383 -12.17 -12.61 -13.98
N LEU A 384 -10.93 -12.61 -13.48
CA LEU A 384 -10.10 -11.40 -13.48
C LEU A 384 -9.78 -10.92 -14.90
N SER A 385 -9.47 -11.82 -15.84
CA SER A 385 -9.23 -11.46 -17.24
C SER A 385 -10.47 -10.88 -17.92
N ARG A 386 -11.68 -11.25 -17.48
CA ARG A 386 -12.93 -10.66 -17.99
C ARG A 386 -13.19 -9.27 -17.43
N LEU A 387 -12.78 -9.03 -16.19
CA LEU A 387 -12.98 -7.78 -15.46
C LEU A 387 -11.94 -6.72 -15.80
N ILE A 388 -10.67 -7.10 -15.93
CA ILE A 388 -9.54 -6.18 -16.03
C ILE A 388 -9.18 -5.98 -17.50
N ASP A 389 -8.75 -4.77 -17.85
CA ASP A 389 -8.28 -4.44 -19.20
C ASP A 389 -6.96 -5.16 -19.51
N ASP A 390 -6.84 -5.66 -20.74
CA ASP A 390 -5.71 -6.49 -21.17
C ASP A 390 -4.35 -5.81 -20.93
N GLY A 391 -3.42 -6.56 -20.35
CA GLY A 391 -2.05 -6.10 -20.10
C GLY A 391 -1.88 -5.12 -18.93
N THR A 392 -2.93 -4.81 -18.18
CA THR A 392 -2.86 -3.85 -17.05
C THR A 392 -2.69 -4.50 -15.68
N PHE A 393 -2.94 -5.80 -15.55
CA PHE A 393 -2.93 -6.48 -14.25
C PHE A 393 -1.52 -6.70 -13.70
N VAL A 394 -1.26 -6.17 -12.52
CA VAL A 394 -0.04 -6.37 -11.73
C VAL A 394 -0.39 -7.19 -10.49
N GLU A 395 -0.03 -8.47 -10.52
CA GLU A 395 -0.34 -9.43 -9.44
C GLU A 395 0.62 -9.28 -8.25
N TYR A 396 0.07 -9.26 -7.04
CA TYR A 396 0.83 -9.22 -5.78
C TYR A 396 0.96 -10.61 -5.17
N GLY A 397 2.16 -11.00 -4.75
CA GLY A 397 2.41 -12.29 -4.11
C GLY A 397 1.94 -13.54 -4.89
N PRO A 398 2.18 -13.67 -6.20
CA PRO A 398 1.80 -14.87 -6.97
C PRO A 398 2.53 -16.14 -6.49
N LEU A 399 3.76 -15.98 -5.98
CA LEU A 399 4.62 -17.09 -5.52
C LEU A 399 4.36 -17.52 -4.07
N MET A 400 3.38 -16.92 -3.38
CA MET A 400 3.02 -17.32 -2.01
C MET A 400 2.47 -18.74 -1.99
N VAL A 401 2.73 -19.47 -0.90
CA VAL A 401 2.19 -20.82 -0.68
C VAL A 401 1.58 -20.95 0.70
N ALA A 402 0.67 -21.90 0.90
CA ALA A 402 -0.01 -22.11 2.17
C ALA A 402 0.97 -22.33 3.33
N ALA A 403 0.58 -21.88 4.53
CA ALA A 403 1.37 -21.96 5.76
C ALA A 403 1.34 -23.38 6.38
N GLN A 404 1.78 -24.38 5.61
CA GLN A 404 1.67 -25.80 5.93
C GLN A 404 2.98 -26.59 5.73
N ARG A 405 4.13 -25.91 5.77
CA ARG A 405 5.48 -26.49 5.64
C ARG A 405 5.77 -27.53 6.71
N ARG A 406 5.13 -27.45 7.89
CA ARG A 406 5.30 -28.49 8.93
C ARG A 406 4.66 -29.83 8.59
N ARG A 407 3.76 -29.90 7.60
CA ARG A 407 3.02 -31.13 7.25
C ARG A 407 3.04 -31.50 5.78
N ARG A 408 3.57 -30.65 4.91
CA ARG A 408 3.73 -30.88 3.47
C ARG A 408 5.14 -30.49 3.02
N SER A 409 5.65 -31.13 1.98
CA SER A 409 6.89 -30.68 1.34
C SER A 409 6.69 -29.32 0.67
N LEU A 410 7.79 -28.59 0.49
CA LEU A 410 7.73 -27.30 -0.20
C LEU A 410 7.27 -27.47 -1.66
N ASP A 411 7.70 -28.52 -2.34
CA ASP A 411 7.29 -28.79 -3.73
C ASP A 411 5.78 -29.03 -3.84
N ASP A 412 5.18 -29.81 -2.94
CA ASP A 412 3.71 -29.99 -2.91
C ASP A 412 2.98 -28.66 -2.70
N LEU A 413 3.47 -27.82 -1.81
CA LEU A 413 2.90 -26.50 -1.56
C LEU A 413 3.01 -25.61 -2.79
N ILE A 414 4.15 -25.67 -3.49
CA ILE A 414 4.40 -24.89 -4.70
C ILE A 414 3.61 -25.42 -5.88
N ASP A 415 3.18 -26.68 -5.89
CA ASP A 415 2.35 -27.24 -6.98
C ASP A 415 0.85 -27.04 -6.73
N ASN A 416 0.42 -27.01 -5.47
CA ASN A 416 -1.00 -27.09 -5.11
C ASN A 416 -1.57 -25.87 -4.37
N THR A 417 -0.74 -24.90 -3.95
CA THR A 417 -1.18 -23.79 -3.08
C THR A 417 -0.65 -22.41 -3.46
N GLN A 418 -0.30 -22.19 -4.73
CA GLN A 418 0.20 -20.90 -5.22
C GLN A 418 -0.81 -19.76 -4.98
N GLY A 419 -0.29 -18.56 -4.73
CA GLY A 419 -1.07 -17.40 -4.28
C GLY A 419 -1.80 -17.60 -2.95
N ASP A 420 -1.56 -18.72 -2.26
CA ASP A 420 -2.32 -19.19 -1.10
C ASP A 420 -3.85 -19.21 -1.32
N GLY A 421 -4.29 -19.49 -2.55
CA GLY A 421 -5.70 -19.52 -2.94
C GLY A 421 -6.35 -18.15 -3.10
N MET A 422 -5.56 -17.12 -3.42
CA MET A 422 -6.05 -15.80 -3.83
C MET A 422 -5.19 -15.24 -4.96
N VAL A 423 -5.84 -14.85 -6.06
CA VAL A 423 -5.25 -14.05 -7.14
C VAL A 423 -5.66 -12.61 -6.89
N ALA A 424 -4.70 -11.70 -6.71
CA ALA A 424 -5.03 -10.32 -6.36
C ALA A 424 -3.93 -9.34 -6.73
N GLY A 425 -4.32 -8.11 -7.01
CA GLY A 425 -3.42 -7.04 -7.43
C GLY A 425 -4.16 -5.81 -7.90
N ILE A 426 -3.49 -5.00 -8.72
CA ILE A 426 -4.03 -3.75 -9.28
C ILE A 426 -4.11 -3.90 -10.80
N GLY A 427 -5.18 -3.43 -11.41
CA GLY A 427 -5.32 -3.34 -12.87
C GLY A 427 -6.23 -2.17 -13.24
N SER A 428 -6.53 -2.01 -14.52
CA SER A 428 -7.51 -1.04 -15.02
C SER A 428 -8.84 -1.73 -15.31
N VAL A 429 -9.95 -1.05 -15.00
CA VAL A 429 -11.30 -1.48 -15.36
C VAL A 429 -11.98 -0.33 -16.08
N ASN A 430 -12.51 -0.60 -17.28
CA ASN A 430 -13.16 0.38 -18.15
C ASN A 430 -12.19 1.46 -18.69
N GLY A 431 -10.93 1.12 -18.94
CA GLY A 431 -9.93 2.03 -19.50
C GLY A 431 -10.19 2.46 -20.94
N ASP A 432 -11.15 1.83 -21.62
CA ASP A 432 -11.72 2.28 -22.89
C ASP A 432 -12.69 3.46 -22.73
N LEU A 433 -13.30 3.62 -21.55
CA LEU A 433 -14.26 4.68 -21.24
C LEU A 433 -13.68 5.82 -20.38
N PHE A 434 -12.71 5.51 -19.52
CA PHE A 434 -12.18 6.45 -18.53
C PHE A 434 -10.66 6.54 -18.58
N GLY A 435 -10.12 7.67 -18.10
CA GLY A 435 -8.69 7.89 -18.04
C GLY A 435 -7.96 6.86 -17.17
N GLN A 436 -6.66 6.69 -17.40
CA GLN A 436 -5.86 5.68 -16.71
C GLN A 436 -5.95 5.79 -15.18
N ASP A 437 -5.99 7.00 -14.64
CA ASP A 437 -6.08 7.25 -13.19
C ASP A 437 -7.44 6.83 -12.61
N ASP A 438 -8.55 7.12 -13.31
CA ASP A 438 -9.90 6.76 -12.87
C ASP A 438 -10.24 5.28 -13.11
N ALA A 439 -9.52 4.63 -14.03
CA ALA A 439 -9.67 3.22 -14.34
C ALA A 439 -8.97 2.29 -13.32
N GLN A 440 -7.96 2.78 -12.58
CA GLN A 440 -7.20 1.94 -11.64
C GLN A 440 -8.10 1.35 -10.55
N THR A 441 -8.05 0.03 -10.42
CA THR A 441 -8.91 -0.73 -9.52
C THR A 441 -8.09 -1.83 -8.84
N MET A 442 -8.28 -1.95 -7.52
CA MET A 442 -7.81 -3.09 -6.74
C MET A 442 -8.75 -4.28 -6.98
N VAL A 443 -8.21 -5.44 -7.35
CA VAL A 443 -9.00 -6.63 -7.65
C VAL A 443 -8.47 -7.83 -6.87
N MET A 444 -9.39 -8.56 -6.24
CA MET A 444 -9.10 -9.73 -5.42
C MET A 444 -10.07 -10.85 -5.74
N SER A 445 -9.55 -12.02 -6.07
CA SER A 445 -10.35 -13.22 -6.30
C SER A 445 -9.82 -14.37 -5.48
N TYR A 446 -10.67 -14.93 -4.62
CA TYR A 446 -10.39 -16.22 -4.00
C TYR A 446 -10.47 -17.32 -5.06
N ASP A 447 -9.49 -18.22 -5.05
CA ASP A 447 -9.46 -19.37 -5.95
C ASP A 447 -10.04 -20.60 -5.24
N TYR A 448 -11.26 -20.98 -5.61
CA TYR A 448 -11.92 -22.15 -5.04
C TYR A 448 -11.20 -23.48 -5.36
N MET A 449 -10.38 -23.52 -6.42
CA MET A 449 -9.58 -24.71 -6.76
C MET A 449 -8.49 -24.97 -5.72
N VAL A 450 -8.05 -23.93 -4.99
CA VAL A 450 -7.02 -24.02 -3.96
C VAL A 450 -7.66 -24.01 -2.58
N LEU A 451 -7.70 -25.19 -1.95
CA LEU A 451 -8.21 -25.37 -0.58
C LEU A 451 -9.61 -24.75 -0.36
N ALA A 452 -10.49 -24.87 -1.36
CA ALA A 452 -11.87 -24.38 -1.34
C ALA A 452 -12.00 -22.85 -1.11
N GLY A 453 -11.04 -22.06 -1.57
CA GLY A 453 -11.06 -20.59 -1.43
C GLY A 453 -11.02 -20.13 0.03
N THR A 454 -10.50 -20.96 0.93
CA THR A 454 -10.45 -20.67 2.36
C THR A 454 -9.37 -19.66 2.72
N GLN A 455 -9.60 -18.89 3.77
CA GLN A 455 -8.74 -17.82 4.27
C GLN A 455 -7.64 -18.41 5.17
N GLY A 456 -6.42 -18.46 4.64
CA GLY A 456 -5.22 -18.95 5.33
C GLY A 456 -4.34 -17.81 5.83
N LEU A 457 -3.26 -18.16 6.54
CA LEU A 457 -2.35 -17.17 7.11
C LEU A 457 -1.70 -16.27 6.04
N GLN A 458 -1.31 -16.84 4.90
CA GLN A 458 -0.57 -16.09 3.89
C GLN A 458 -1.52 -15.24 3.03
N ASN A 459 -2.68 -15.76 2.63
CA ASN A 459 -3.68 -14.95 1.94
C ASN A 459 -4.29 -13.86 2.84
N HIS A 460 -4.29 -14.03 4.17
CA HIS A 460 -4.55 -12.93 5.12
C HIS A 460 -3.51 -11.82 5.04
N ARG A 461 -2.22 -12.15 5.07
CA ARG A 461 -1.15 -11.14 4.90
C ARG A 461 -1.24 -10.44 3.54
N LYS A 462 -1.56 -11.19 2.48
CA LYS A 462 -1.76 -10.65 1.13
C LYS A 462 -2.89 -9.64 1.10
N LYS A 463 -4.09 -9.99 1.60
CA LYS A 463 -5.23 -9.07 1.59
C LYS A 463 -5.05 -7.88 2.53
N ASP A 464 -4.45 -8.06 3.71
CA ASP A 464 -4.15 -6.93 4.63
C ASP A 464 -3.28 -5.88 3.93
N ARG A 465 -2.21 -6.31 3.25
CA ARG A 465 -1.34 -5.41 2.46
C ARG A 465 -2.11 -4.69 1.33
N LEU A 466 -3.00 -5.40 0.65
CA LEU A 466 -3.79 -4.83 -0.44
C LEU A 466 -4.86 -3.87 0.06
N PHE A 467 -5.47 -4.11 1.23
CA PHE A 467 -6.42 -3.19 1.85
C PHE A 467 -5.73 -1.88 2.26
N GLU A 468 -4.51 -1.95 2.80
CA GLU A 468 -3.71 -0.76 3.08
C GLU A 468 -3.39 0.04 1.81
N LEU A 469 -3.06 -0.64 0.71
CA LEU A 469 -2.84 0.02 -0.58
C LEU A 469 -4.11 0.65 -1.14
N ALA A 470 -5.24 -0.04 -1.05
CA ALA A 470 -6.53 0.48 -1.47
C ALA A 470 -6.92 1.73 -0.67
N GLU A 471 -6.66 1.75 0.65
CA GLU A 471 -6.87 2.92 1.51
C GLU A 471 -5.93 4.08 1.15
N GLN A 472 -4.62 3.82 1.05
CA GLN A 472 -3.59 4.84 0.79
C GLN A 472 -3.77 5.49 -0.58
N ASN A 473 -4.05 4.69 -1.61
CA ASN A 473 -4.16 5.14 -2.98
C ASN A 473 -5.61 5.42 -3.41
N LYS A 474 -6.59 5.23 -2.50
CA LYS A 474 -8.03 5.41 -2.74
C LYS A 474 -8.53 4.64 -3.96
N LEU A 475 -8.11 3.39 -4.09
CA LEU A 475 -8.47 2.54 -5.22
C LEU A 475 -9.86 1.91 -5.01
N PRO A 476 -10.80 2.07 -5.98
CA PRO A 476 -11.99 1.22 -6.06
C PRO A 476 -11.58 -0.25 -5.95
N THR A 477 -12.40 -1.05 -5.26
CA THR A 477 -12.02 -2.42 -4.91
C THR A 477 -13.10 -3.42 -5.30
N VAL A 478 -12.74 -4.41 -6.11
CA VAL A 478 -13.59 -5.54 -6.48
C VAL A 478 -13.12 -6.83 -5.80
N LEU A 479 -14.02 -7.47 -5.06
CA LEU A 479 -13.77 -8.71 -4.34
C LEU A 479 -14.66 -9.84 -4.89
N LEU A 480 -14.05 -10.86 -5.48
CA LEU A 480 -14.70 -12.13 -5.81
C LEU A 480 -14.55 -13.06 -4.61
N ALA A 481 -15.65 -13.20 -3.84
CA ALA A 481 -15.63 -13.67 -2.47
C ALA A 481 -15.87 -15.18 -2.31
N GLU A 482 -15.93 -15.98 -3.37
CA GLU A 482 -16.21 -17.43 -3.26
C GLU A 482 -15.21 -18.13 -2.32
N GLY A 483 -15.71 -18.82 -1.29
CA GLY A 483 -14.86 -19.56 -0.37
C GLY A 483 -15.53 -19.98 0.94
N GLY A 484 -14.88 -20.91 1.63
CA GLY A 484 -15.42 -21.57 2.82
C GLY A 484 -15.08 -20.93 4.18
N GLY A 485 -14.48 -19.74 4.21
CA GLY A 485 -14.08 -19.07 5.46
C GLY A 485 -12.69 -19.44 5.97
N GLY A 486 -12.47 -19.29 7.27
CA GLY A 486 -11.16 -19.49 7.91
C GLY A 486 -10.61 -20.91 7.75
N ARG A 487 -9.32 -21.02 7.45
CA ARG A 487 -8.66 -22.29 7.16
C ARG A 487 -8.11 -22.94 8.44
N PRO A 488 -8.57 -24.14 8.83
CA PRO A 488 -8.11 -24.80 10.06
C PRO A 488 -6.74 -25.49 9.94
N GLY A 489 -6.22 -25.64 8.72
CA GLY A 489 -5.08 -26.51 8.43
C GLY A 489 -3.70 -25.85 8.40
N ASP A 490 -3.57 -24.56 8.72
CA ASP A 490 -2.30 -23.85 8.65
C ASP A 490 -1.46 -24.11 9.91
N THR A 491 -0.37 -24.85 9.74
CA THR A 491 0.42 -25.43 10.84
C THR A 491 1.74 -24.72 11.11
N ASP A 492 2.15 -23.75 10.28
CA ASP A 492 3.48 -23.12 10.40
C ASP A 492 3.62 -22.16 11.59
N THR A 493 2.51 -21.65 12.12
CA THR A 493 2.48 -20.83 13.35
C THR A 493 2.29 -21.71 14.59
N ALA A 494 2.72 -21.21 15.75
CA ALA A 494 2.27 -21.79 17.02
C ALA A 494 0.78 -21.44 17.15
N GLY A 495 -0.08 -22.44 17.26
CA GLY A 495 -1.53 -22.26 17.24
C GLY A 495 -2.05 -21.22 18.24
N GLY A 496 -3.15 -20.58 17.88
CA GLY A 496 -3.91 -19.58 18.65
C GLY A 496 -5.32 -19.45 18.06
N ALA A 497 -6.12 -18.50 18.55
CA ALA A 497 -7.51 -18.36 18.10
C ALA A 497 -7.67 -17.66 16.73
N GLY A 498 -6.65 -16.92 16.26
CA GLY A 498 -6.70 -16.16 15.00
C GLY A 498 -7.67 -14.96 15.01
N LEU A 499 -8.12 -14.53 16.19
CA LEU A 499 -9.09 -13.44 16.38
C LEU A 499 -8.46 -12.04 16.32
N ASP A 500 -7.13 -11.96 16.23
CA ASP A 500 -6.33 -10.75 16.11
C ASP A 500 -6.05 -10.36 14.64
N CYS A 501 -6.67 -11.05 13.67
CA CYS A 501 -6.52 -10.71 12.26
C CYS A 501 -7.19 -9.37 11.92
N TRP A 502 -6.47 -8.51 11.18
CA TRP A 502 -6.94 -7.15 10.87
C TRP A 502 -7.81 -7.06 9.63
N ALA A 503 -7.77 -8.06 8.74
CA ALA A 503 -8.46 -8.09 7.45
C ALA A 503 -9.89 -7.53 7.47
N PHE A 504 -10.73 -7.99 8.39
CA PHE A 504 -12.13 -7.57 8.46
C PHE A 504 -12.28 -6.10 8.86
N THR A 505 -11.41 -5.61 9.74
CA THR A 505 -11.37 -4.21 10.14
C THR A 505 -10.84 -3.32 9.02
N PHE A 506 -9.74 -3.71 8.36
CA PHE A 506 -9.15 -2.95 7.26
C PHE A 506 -10.10 -2.86 6.05
N PHE A 507 -10.73 -3.97 5.67
CA PHE A 507 -11.69 -3.96 4.57
C PHE A 507 -12.93 -3.10 4.89
N ALA A 508 -13.51 -3.24 6.08
CA ALA A 508 -14.66 -2.41 6.49
C ALA A 508 -14.33 -0.91 6.55
N LYS A 509 -13.08 -0.54 6.86
CA LYS A 509 -12.63 0.86 6.81
C LYS A 509 -12.63 1.45 5.40
N LEU A 510 -12.66 0.66 4.34
CA LEU A 510 -12.77 1.17 2.97
C LEU A 510 -14.18 1.67 2.63
N SER A 511 -15.23 1.23 3.35
CA SER A 511 -16.60 1.67 3.13
C SER A 511 -16.73 3.19 3.24
N GLY A 512 -17.32 3.83 2.23
CA GLY A 512 -17.44 5.28 2.13
C GLY A 512 -16.14 6.04 1.82
N LEU A 513 -15.02 5.35 1.64
CA LEU A 513 -13.78 5.91 1.11
C LEU A 513 -13.63 5.64 -0.39
N VAL A 514 -13.85 4.38 -0.79
CA VAL A 514 -13.75 3.90 -2.17
C VAL A 514 -14.96 3.03 -2.50
N PRO A 515 -15.39 2.92 -3.78
CA PRO A 515 -16.42 1.97 -4.18
C PRO A 515 -16.00 0.53 -3.87
N LEU A 516 -16.84 -0.20 -3.14
CA LEU A 516 -16.61 -1.61 -2.81
C LEU A 516 -17.60 -2.52 -3.54
N VAL A 517 -17.09 -3.34 -4.45
CA VAL A 517 -17.90 -4.29 -5.23
C VAL A 517 -17.64 -5.70 -4.77
N GLY A 518 -18.68 -6.36 -4.26
CA GLY A 518 -18.66 -7.75 -3.86
C GLY A 518 -19.29 -8.62 -4.94
N VAL A 519 -18.58 -9.63 -5.42
CA VAL A 519 -19.10 -10.61 -6.38
C VAL A 519 -19.00 -12.00 -5.80
N THR A 520 -20.04 -12.83 -5.98
CA THR A 520 -19.97 -14.23 -5.60
C THR A 520 -20.69 -15.16 -6.56
N ASN A 521 -19.99 -16.24 -6.93
CA ASN A 521 -20.54 -17.43 -7.55
C ASN A 521 -20.31 -18.62 -6.61
N GLY A 522 -21.27 -19.53 -6.50
CA GLY A 522 -21.15 -20.71 -5.66
C GLY A 522 -21.20 -20.39 -4.15
N ARG A 523 -20.25 -20.90 -3.37
CA ARG A 523 -20.35 -20.94 -1.90
C ARG A 523 -19.54 -19.83 -1.26
N CYS A 524 -20.16 -18.97 -0.46
CA CYS A 524 -19.53 -17.88 0.27
C CYS A 524 -19.90 -17.95 1.76
N PHE A 525 -18.98 -18.42 2.60
CA PHE A 525 -19.25 -18.65 4.02
C PHE A 525 -18.26 -17.98 4.97
N ALA A 526 -18.74 -17.69 6.19
CA ALA A 526 -17.95 -17.17 7.30
C ALA A 526 -17.14 -15.93 6.92
N GLY A 527 -15.82 -15.92 7.11
CA GLY A 527 -14.99 -14.75 6.82
C GLY A 527 -15.10 -14.25 5.37
N ASN A 528 -15.42 -15.12 4.41
CA ASN A 528 -15.65 -14.70 3.02
C ASN A 528 -16.95 -13.90 2.91
N ALA A 529 -18.03 -14.40 3.52
CA ALA A 529 -19.33 -13.74 3.56
C ALA A 529 -19.29 -12.43 4.37
N VAL A 530 -18.47 -12.36 5.42
CA VAL A 530 -18.27 -11.12 6.19
C VAL A 530 -17.63 -10.02 5.34
N LEU A 531 -16.59 -10.35 4.57
CA LEU A 531 -16.01 -9.37 3.63
C LEU A 531 -17.04 -8.96 2.56
N LEU A 532 -17.75 -9.93 1.98
CA LEU A 532 -18.81 -9.65 1.01
C LEU A 532 -19.89 -8.72 1.57
N GLY A 533 -20.33 -8.96 2.81
CA GLY A 533 -21.33 -8.15 3.52
C GLY A 533 -20.88 -6.73 3.86
N CYS A 534 -19.59 -6.42 3.74
CA CYS A 534 -19.06 -5.07 3.92
C CYS A 534 -19.01 -4.26 2.60
N CYS A 535 -19.33 -4.86 1.46
CA CYS A 535 -19.32 -4.17 0.17
C CYS A 535 -20.53 -3.22 0.00
N ASP A 536 -20.36 -2.21 -0.85
CA ASP A 536 -21.42 -1.27 -1.21
C ASP A 536 -22.51 -1.96 -2.05
N VAL A 537 -22.10 -2.93 -2.88
CA VAL A 537 -23.00 -3.77 -3.68
C VAL A 537 -22.58 -5.24 -3.62
N ILE A 538 -23.56 -6.14 -3.51
CA ILE A 538 -23.39 -7.59 -3.66
C ILE A 538 -24.04 -8.04 -4.96
N ILE A 539 -23.19 -8.48 -5.90
CA ILE A 539 -23.56 -9.13 -7.15
C ILE A 539 -23.41 -10.64 -6.95
N ALA A 540 -24.51 -11.39 -7.10
CA ALA A 540 -24.50 -12.83 -6.92
C ALA A 540 -25.10 -13.53 -8.13
N THR A 541 -24.49 -14.66 -8.53
CA THR A 541 -25.08 -15.54 -9.55
C THR A 541 -26.24 -16.36 -8.99
N GLU A 542 -27.12 -16.89 -9.84
CA GLU A 542 -28.20 -17.81 -9.43
C GLU A 542 -27.71 -19.07 -8.68
N GLY A 543 -26.46 -19.49 -8.91
CA GLY A 543 -25.84 -20.63 -8.22
C GLY A 543 -25.30 -20.35 -6.80
N SER A 544 -25.49 -19.13 -6.28
CA SER A 544 -24.81 -18.67 -5.07
C SER A 544 -25.49 -19.08 -3.76
N ASN A 545 -24.67 -19.25 -2.72
CA ASN A 545 -25.07 -19.57 -1.35
C ASN A 545 -24.22 -18.72 -0.40
N ILE A 546 -24.85 -17.85 0.38
CA ILE A 546 -24.17 -16.86 1.23
C ILE A 546 -24.56 -17.10 2.69
N GLY A 547 -23.61 -17.24 3.61
CA GLY A 547 -23.94 -17.44 5.01
C GLY A 547 -22.82 -17.15 6.00
N ILE A 548 -23.18 -16.67 7.20
CA ILE A 548 -22.21 -16.39 8.27
C ILE A 548 -21.53 -17.67 8.78
N GLY A 549 -22.16 -18.84 8.64
CA GLY A 549 -21.56 -20.13 8.98
C GLY A 549 -21.81 -21.15 7.88
N GLY A 550 -20.76 -21.82 7.43
CA GLY A 550 -20.89 -22.97 6.53
C GLY A 550 -21.36 -24.23 7.27
N PRO A 551 -21.66 -25.33 6.55
CA PRO A 551 -22.19 -26.57 7.14
C PRO A 551 -21.41 -27.11 8.35
N ALA A 552 -20.08 -27.10 8.29
CA ALA A 552 -19.25 -27.57 9.39
C ALA A 552 -19.40 -26.73 10.67
N MET A 553 -19.64 -25.42 10.54
CA MET A 553 -19.87 -24.53 11.69
C MET A 553 -21.26 -24.73 12.29
N ILE A 554 -22.27 -24.95 11.44
CA ILE A 554 -23.65 -25.24 11.85
C ILE A 554 -23.71 -26.57 12.62
N GLU A 555 -23.09 -27.61 12.08
CA GLU A 555 -22.97 -28.91 12.73
C GLU A 555 -22.19 -28.80 14.04
N GLY A 556 -21.05 -28.11 14.03
CA GLY A 556 -20.24 -27.87 15.22
C GLY A 556 -20.97 -27.11 16.34
N GLY A 557 -21.99 -26.31 15.99
CA GLY A 557 -22.89 -25.62 16.93
C GLY A 557 -24.07 -26.47 17.42
N GLY A 558 -24.21 -27.72 16.97
CA GLY A 558 -25.31 -28.60 17.34
C GLY A 558 -26.65 -28.29 16.69
N LEU A 559 -26.65 -27.51 15.59
CA LEU A 559 -27.86 -27.05 14.90
C LEU A 559 -28.37 -28.03 13.83
N GLY A 560 -27.64 -29.13 13.62
CA GLY A 560 -27.96 -30.16 12.63
C GLY A 560 -26.95 -30.20 11.47
N VAL A 561 -27.21 -31.09 10.52
CA VAL A 561 -26.37 -31.30 9.33
C VAL A 561 -27.14 -30.82 8.12
N PHE A 562 -26.53 -29.91 7.36
CA PHE A 562 -27.12 -29.30 6.18
C PHE A 562 -26.17 -29.41 5.01
N ARG A 563 -26.72 -29.47 3.80
CA ARG A 563 -25.94 -29.30 2.58
C ARG A 563 -25.55 -27.84 2.41
N PRO A 564 -24.41 -27.53 1.77
CA PRO A 564 -24.05 -26.16 1.43
C PRO A 564 -25.14 -25.39 0.68
N GLU A 565 -25.91 -26.09 -0.17
CA GLU A 565 -27.00 -25.51 -0.96
C GLU A 565 -28.24 -25.12 -0.13
N GLU A 566 -28.31 -25.56 1.13
CA GLU A 566 -29.38 -25.20 2.07
C GLU A 566 -29.00 -23.97 2.91
N VAL A 567 -27.75 -23.49 2.82
CA VAL A 567 -27.22 -22.41 3.65
C VAL A 567 -27.24 -21.10 2.86
N GLY A 568 -28.29 -20.31 3.08
CA GLY A 568 -28.47 -19.01 2.45
C GLY A 568 -28.54 -19.07 0.92
N PRO A 569 -29.44 -19.88 0.35
CA PRO A 569 -29.67 -19.91 -1.10
C PRO A 569 -30.22 -18.57 -1.63
N VAL A 570 -30.05 -18.33 -2.92
CA VAL A 570 -30.44 -17.06 -3.58
C VAL A 570 -31.93 -16.72 -3.43
N ASP A 571 -32.81 -17.72 -3.39
CA ASP A 571 -34.25 -17.55 -3.21
C ASP A 571 -34.63 -17.05 -1.81
N VAL A 572 -33.69 -17.07 -0.86
CA VAL A 572 -33.80 -16.43 0.46
C VAL A 572 -33.02 -15.12 0.50
N GLN A 573 -31.77 -15.11 -0.01
CA GLN A 573 -30.86 -13.96 0.13
C GLN A 573 -31.17 -12.79 -0.80
N TYR A 574 -31.85 -13.03 -1.92
CA TYR A 574 -32.32 -11.96 -2.80
C TYR A 574 -33.54 -11.23 -2.22
N PRO A 575 -34.63 -11.91 -1.82
CA PRO A 575 -35.80 -11.23 -1.27
C PRO A 575 -35.62 -10.66 0.13
N ASN A 576 -34.58 -11.04 0.87
CA ASN A 576 -34.28 -10.44 2.18
C ASN A 576 -33.28 -9.26 2.12
N GLY A 577 -32.85 -8.87 0.91
CA GLY A 577 -32.00 -7.70 0.71
C GLY A 577 -30.50 -7.93 0.92
N VAL A 578 -30.02 -9.16 1.13
CA VAL A 578 -28.56 -9.43 1.18
C VAL A 578 -27.94 -9.33 -0.21
N ILE A 579 -28.61 -9.86 -1.24
CA ILE A 579 -28.16 -9.74 -2.63
C ILE A 579 -28.77 -8.47 -3.23
N ASP A 580 -27.92 -7.54 -3.67
CA ASP A 580 -28.36 -6.31 -4.33
C ASP A 580 -28.70 -6.57 -5.81
N ILE A 581 -27.85 -7.32 -6.52
CA ILE A 581 -28.03 -7.64 -7.93
C ILE A 581 -27.87 -9.14 -8.13
N LEU A 582 -28.94 -9.79 -8.59
CA LEU A 582 -28.94 -11.20 -8.96
C LEU A 582 -28.73 -11.29 -10.48
N VAL A 583 -27.69 -12.02 -10.88
CA VAL A 583 -27.31 -12.25 -12.29
C VAL A 583 -27.31 -13.74 -12.59
N LYS A 584 -27.37 -14.09 -13.87
CA LYS A 584 -27.45 -15.47 -14.32
C LYS A 584 -26.14 -16.24 -14.09
N ASP A 585 -25.02 -15.64 -14.48
CA ASP A 585 -23.72 -16.30 -14.52
C ASP A 585 -22.55 -15.32 -14.27
N GLU A 586 -21.33 -15.85 -14.26
CA GLU A 586 -20.12 -15.09 -13.95
C GLU A 586 -19.77 -14.05 -15.02
N ASP A 587 -20.16 -14.25 -16.29
CA ASP A 587 -19.96 -13.26 -17.35
C ASP A 587 -20.79 -12.01 -17.07
N GLU A 588 -22.09 -12.21 -16.84
CA GLU A 588 -23.00 -11.12 -16.49
C GLU A 588 -22.57 -10.46 -15.16
N ALA A 589 -22.02 -11.21 -14.21
CA ALA A 589 -21.49 -10.65 -12.96
C ALA A 589 -20.33 -9.68 -13.21
N MET A 590 -19.39 -10.02 -14.09
CA MET A 590 -18.26 -9.14 -14.42
C MET A 590 -18.72 -7.91 -15.21
N ASP A 591 -19.64 -8.06 -16.17
CA ASP A 591 -20.23 -6.92 -16.88
C ASP A 591 -20.99 -5.98 -15.94
N THR A 592 -21.72 -6.54 -14.99
CA THR A 592 -22.43 -5.77 -13.96
C THR A 592 -21.46 -5.05 -13.04
N ALA A 593 -20.36 -5.69 -12.64
CA ALA A 593 -19.31 -5.05 -11.84
C ALA A 593 -18.65 -3.88 -12.58
N LYS A 594 -18.34 -4.06 -13.87
CA LYS A 594 -17.84 -2.98 -14.77
C LYS A 594 -18.83 -1.83 -14.85
N LYS A 595 -20.11 -2.13 -15.12
CA LYS A 595 -21.18 -1.13 -15.22
C LYS A 595 -21.35 -0.38 -13.91
N TYR A 596 -21.39 -1.09 -12.78
CA TYR A 596 -21.48 -0.49 -11.45
C TYR A 596 -20.30 0.45 -11.17
N LEU A 597 -19.06 0.02 -11.41
CA LEU A 597 -17.88 0.88 -11.20
C LEU A 597 -17.93 2.13 -12.07
N SER A 598 -18.43 2.03 -13.31
CA SER A 598 -18.46 3.16 -14.25
C SER A 598 -19.14 4.41 -13.69
N TYR A 599 -20.17 4.27 -12.84
CA TYR A 599 -20.88 5.42 -12.26
C TYR A 599 -20.00 6.23 -11.31
N PHE A 600 -18.95 5.63 -10.75
CA PHE A 600 -18.02 6.25 -9.81
C PHE A 600 -16.73 6.73 -10.49
N GLN A 601 -16.54 6.42 -11.78
CA GLN A 601 -15.37 6.79 -12.58
C GLN A 601 -15.57 8.10 -13.36
N GLY A 602 -16.78 8.65 -13.34
CA GLY A 602 -17.10 9.96 -13.93
C GLY A 602 -18.13 9.91 -15.05
N PRO A 603 -18.32 11.04 -15.78
CA PRO A 603 -19.23 11.11 -16.91
C PRO A 603 -18.68 10.37 -18.14
N VAL A 604 -19.58 9.95 -19.04
CA VAL A 604 -19.22 9.41 -20.37
C VAL A 604 -19.54 10.44 -21.46
N GLU A 605 -18.76 10.46 -22.54
CA GLU A 605 -18.93 11.43 -23.62
C GLU A 605 -20.04 11.06 -24.61
N GLU A 606 -20.12 9.78 -24.96
CA GLU A 606 -21.12 9.26 -25.89
C GLU A 606 -22.36 8.78 -25.14
N TRP A 607 -23.51 9.32 -25.51
CA TRP A 607 -24.80 8.94 -24.93
C TRP A 607 -25.94 9.23 -25.91
N GLU A 608 -27.03 8.48 -25.77
CA GLU A 608 -28.28 8.69 -26.47
C GLU A 608 -29.43 8.77 -25.46
N ALA A 609 -30.48 9.52 -25.79
CA ALA A 609 -31.67 9.64 -24.94
C ALA A 609 -32.91 9.17 -25.72
N PRO A 610 -33.85 8.46 -25.07
CA PRO A 610 -35.15 8.15 -25.65
C PRO A 610 -35.94 9.42 -26.01
N ASP A 611 -36.99 9.27 -26.82
CA ASP A 611 -37.92 10.37 -27.08
C ASP A 611 -38.69 10.76 -25.81
N GLN A 612 -38.30 11.88 -25.21
CA GLN A 612 -38.84 12.35 -23.93
C GLN A 612 -40.35 12.64 -23.98
N ARG A 613 -40.95 12.79 -25.18
CA ARG A 613 -42.41 12.98 -25.32
C ARG A 613 -43.20 11.75 -24.84
N LEU A 614 -42.57 10.57 -24.79
CA LEU A 614 -43.17 9.36 -24.24
C LEU A 614 -43.54 9.52 -22.75
N LEU A 615 -42.78 10.32 -21.99
CA LEU A 615 -43.06 10.59 -20.56
C LEU A 615 -44.47 11.15 -20.31
N ARG A 616 -45.03 11.88 -21.29
CA ARG A 616 -46.39 12.45 -21.21
C ARG A 616 -47.50 11.40 -21.11
N HIS A 617 -47.20 10.14 -21.44
CA HIS A 617 -48.19 9.08 -21.60
C HIS A 617 -48.03 7.94 -20.59
N ILE A 618 -46.91 7.87 -19.87
CA ILE A 618 -46.63 6.77 -18.93
C ILE A 618 -47.54 6.85 -17.71
N VAL A 619 -47.69 8.03 -17.10
CA VAL A 619 -48.57 8.23 -15.95
C VAL A 619 -50.02 8.39 -16.45
N PRO A 620 -50.96 7.49 -16.09
CA PRO A 620 -52.33 7.57 -16.58
C PRO A 620 -53.09 8.77 -16.00
N GLU A 621 -53.90 9.44 -16.81
CA GLU A 621 -54.81 10.51 -16.35
C GLU A 621 -55.81 10.02 -15.30
N ASN A 622 -56.23 8.75 -15.39
CA ASN A 622 -57.01 8.14 -14.33
C ASN A 622 -56.11 7.90 -13.10
N ARG A 623 -56.24 8.78 -12.12
CA ARG A 623 -55.48 8.78 -10.85
C ARG A 623 -55.45 7.46 -10.07
N LEU A 624 -56.44 6.58 -10.27
CA LEU A 624 -56.51 5.29 -9.59
C LEU A 624 -55.73 4.18 -10.31
N ARG A 625 -55.29 4.40 -11.56
CA ARG A 625 -54.63 3.38 -12.36
C ARG A 625 -53.12 3.38 -12.09
N ALA A 626 -52.58 2.21 -11.74
CA ALA A 626 -51.14 2.00 -11.56
C ALA A 626 -50.37 2.07 -12.90
N TYR A 627 -49.06 2.26 -12.82
CA TYR A 627 -48.12 2.27 -13.94
C TYR A 627 -46.74 1.81 -13.45
N ASP A 628 -45.89 1.32 -14.35
CA ASP A 628 -44.53 0.93 -13.98
C ASP A 628 -43.61 2.16 -13.94
N VAL A 629 -43.07 2.46 -12.76
CA VAL A 629 -42.14 3.59 -12.58
C VAL A 629 -40.80 3.35 -13.28
N ARG A 630 -40.47 2.10 -13.61
CA ARG A 630 -39.26 1.77 -14.40
C ARG A 630 -39.34 2.32 -15.81
N GLU A 631 -40.51 2.33 -16.44
CA GLU A 631 -40.70 2.95 -17.75
C GLU A 631 -40.38 4.47 -17.70
N VAL A 632 -40.71 5.13 -16.59
CA VAL A 632 -40.35 6.56 -16.37
C VAL A 632 -38.83 6.71 -16.27
N ILE A 633 -38.18 5.89 -15.45
CA ILE A 633 -36.72 5.91 -15.25
C ILE A 633 -35.99 5.64 -16.57
N GLU A 634 -36.34 4.57 -17.27
CA GLU A 634 -35.74 4.18 -18.56
C GLU A 634 -35.93 5.26 -19.62
N THR A 635 -37.10 5.91 -19.67
CA THR A 635 -37.36 6.96 -20.66
C THR A 635 -36.58 8.24 -20.37
N MET A 636 -36.41 8.63 -19.09
CA MET A 636 -35.72 9.90 -18.75
C MET A 636 -34.19 9.79 -18.76
N CYS A 637 -33.66 8.59 -18.53
CA CYS A 637 -32.22 8.31 -18.50
C CYS A 637 -31.64 8.06 -19.90
N ASP A 638 -30.32 8.07 -19.98
CA ASP A 638 -29.60 7.68 -21.19
C ASP A 638 -29.87 6.19 -21.50
N VAL A 639 -29.96 5.84 -22.78
CA VAL A 639 -30.16 4.46 -23.25
C VAL A 639 -29.09 3.54 -22.67
N ASP A 640 -29.49 2.35 -22.22
CA ASP A 640 -28.64 1.32 -21.60
C ASP A 640 -27.86 1.77 -20.35
N SER A 641 -28.17 2.93 -19.78
CA SER A 641 -27.45 3.45 -18.61
C SER A 641 -28.01 3.01 -17.25
N THR A 642 -29.22 2.46 -17.19
CA THR A 642 -29.87 2.12 -15.91
C THR A 642 -29.33 0.82 -15.30
N LEU A 643 -29.11 0.83 -13.99
CA LEU A 643 -28.76 -0.32 -13.16
C LEU A 643 -29.56 -0.27 -11.86
N GLU A 644 -30.62 -1.09 -11.77
CA GLU A 644 -31.46 -1.18 -10.59
C GLU A 644 -30.74 -1.94 -9.47
N ILE A 645 -30.69 -1.33 -8.28
CA ILE A 645 -30.02 -1.89 -7.10
C ILE A 645 -31.08 -2.43 -6.14
N ARG A 646 -30.86 -3.65 -5.63
CA ARG A 646 -31.67 -4.30 -4.59
C ARG A 646 -33.14 -4.48 -5.02
N LYS A 647 -33.37 -4.83 -6.29
CA LYS A 647 -34.71 -5.05 -6.89
C LYS A 647 -35.54 -6.11 -6.15
N GLY A 648 -34.90 -7.14 -5.59
CA GLY A 648 -35.55 -8.26 -4.90
C GLY A 648 -36.18 -7.91 -3.55
N TRP A 649 -35.76 -6.81 -2.92
CA TRP A 649 -36.18 -6.41 -1.57
C TRP A 649 -36.67 -4.97 -1.50
N GLY A 650 -37.56 -4.66 -0.55
CA GLY A 650 -38.21 -3.36 -0.44
C GLY A 650 -38.89 -2.91 -1.74
N PRO A 651 -39.82 -3.69 -2.32
CA PRO A 651 -40.39 -3.43 -3.64
C PRO A 651 -41.22 -2.14 -3.72
N GLY A 652 -41.55 -1.53 -2.58
CA GLY A 652 -42.20 -0.22 -2.49
C GLY A 652 -41.38 0.95 -3.03
N CYS A 653 -40.07 0.75 -3.21
CA CYS A 653 -39.17 1.75 -3.77
C CYS A 653 -38.19 1.12 -4.75
N VAL A 654 -37.99 1.80 -5.87
CA VAL A 654 -36.95 1.50 -6.87
C VAL A 654 -35.75 2.39 -6.58
N THR A 655 -34.57 1.79 -6.48
CA THR A 655 -33.27 2.47 -6.34
C THR A 655 -32.42 2.14 -7.54
N THR A 656 -31.90 3.12 -8.26
CA THR A 656 -31.24 2.91 -9.55
C THR A 656 -30.06 3.85 -9.73
N LEU A 657 -28.92 3.33 -10.18
CA LEU A 657 -27.85 4.14 -10.76
C LEU A 657 -28.10 4.28 -12.25
N ALA A 658 -27.99 5.49 -12.80
CA ALA A 658 -28.23 5.77 -14.21
C ALA A 658 -27.36 6.93 -14.70
N ARG A 659 -27.53 7.32 -15.96
CA ARG A 659 -26.91 8.53 -16.51
C ARG A 659 -27.92 9.46 -17.16
N ILE A 660 -27.65 10.75 -17.08
CA ILE A 660 -28.35 11.80 -17.83
C ILE A 660 -27.29 12.71 -18.47
N GLU A 661 -27.27 12.73 -19.80
CA GLU A 661 -26.25 13.42 -20.59
C GLU A 661 -24.84 12.96 -20.21
N GLY A 662 -24.67 11.65 -20.05
CA GLY A 662 -23.43 11.00 -19.64
C GLY A 662 -23.11 11.11 -18.15
N HIS A 663 -23.76 12.00 -17.39
CA HIS A 663 -23.45 12.25 -15.98
C HIS A 663 -24.14 11.20 -15.07
N PRO A 664 -23.40 10.55 -14.16
CA PRO A 664 -23.99 9.56 -13.26
C PRO A 664 -24.95 10.20 -12.26
N VAL A 665 -26.09 9.54 -12.02
CA VAL A 665 -27.14 9.95 -11.08
C VAL A 665 -27.68 8.74 -10.32
N GLY A 666 -28.08 8.96 -9.07
CA GLY A 666 -28.82 8.00 -8.25
C GLY A 666 -30.30 8.37 -8.23
N ILE A 667 -31.19 7.41 -8.44
CA ILE A 667 -32.63 7.63 -8.53
C ILE A 667 -33.34 6.81 -7.45
N ILE A 668 -34.23 7.45 -6.70
CA ILE A 668 -35.12 6.84 -5.71
C ILE A 668 -36.56 7.12 -6.14
N ALA A 669 -37.35 6.08 -6.40
CA ALA A 669 -38.69 6.22 -6.96
C ALA A 669 -39.72 5.36 -6.24
N ASN A 670 -40.88 5.93 -5.91
CA ASN A 670 -41.97 5.15 -5.32
C ASN A 670 -42.55 4.18 -6.36
N ASN A 671 -42.77 2.92 -5.96
CA ASN A 671 -43.43 1.93 -6.81
C ASN A 671 -44.91 1.82 -6.46
N ASN A 672 -45.78 2.40 -7.29
CA ASN A 672 -47.22 2.41 -7.03
C ASN A 672 -47.90 1.03 -7.14
N HIS A 673 -47.22 0.01 -7.68
CA HIS A 673 -47.71 -1.38 -7.65
C HIS A 673 -47.62 -2.02 -6.25
N HIS A 674 -46.83 -1.47 -5.33
CA HIS A 674 -46.69 -1.96 -3.96
C HIS A 674 -47.31 -0.96 -2.98
N LEU A 675 -48.35 -1.39 -2.27
CA LEU A 675 -49.05 -0.56 -1.27
C LEU A 675 -49.47 0.83 -1.79
N GLY A 676 -49.71 0.94 -3.11
CA GLY A 676 -50.01 2.22 -3.75
C GLY A 676 -48.86 3.22 -3.72
N GLY A 677 -47.60 2.81 -3.47
CA GLY A 677 -46.43 3.69 -3.38
C GLY A 677 -46.17 4.23 -1.97
N ALA A 678 -46.81 3.66 -0.95
CA ALA A 678 -46.57 4.05 0.45
C ALA A 678 -45.14 3.69 0.89
N ILE A 679 -44.62 4.46 1.85
CA ILE A 679 -43.30 4.22 2.46
C ILE A 679 -43.48 3.35 3.70
N ASP A 680 -43.16 2.06 3.59
CA ASP A 680 -43.10 1.12 4.70
C ASP A 680 -41.67 1.06 5.30
N ALA A 681 -41.46 0.16 6.28
CA ALA A 681 -40.17 0.03 6.96
C ALA A 681 -39.01 -0.29 5.99
N ASP A 682 -39.22 -1.26 5.10
CA ASP A 682 -38.21 -1.67 4.11
C ASP A 682 -37.87 -0.53 3.14
N VAL A 683 -38.86 0.25 2.70
CA VAL A 683 -38.59 1.44 1.87
C VAL A 683 -37.78 2.48 2.64
N GLY A 684 -38.08 2.69 3.93
CA GLY A 684 -37.32 3.59 4.79
C GLY A 684 -35.84 3.23 4.84
N ASP A 685 -35.53 1.94 5.03
CA ASP A 685 -34.16 1.43 5.06
C ASP A 685 -33.48 1.47 3.68
N LYS A 686 -34.12 0.90 2.66
CA LYS A 686 -33.60 0.85 1.28
C LYS A 686 -33.27 2.23 0.75
N GLY A 687 -34.20 3.18 0.90
CA GLY A 687 -34.03 4.56 0.46
C GLY A 687 -32.89 5.25 1.21
N SER A 688 -32.84 5.12 2.54
CA SER A 688 -31.77 5.70 3.34
C SER A 688 -30.39 5.16 3.02
N ARG A 689 -30.23 3.84 2.86
CA ARG A 689 -28.94 3.26 2.49
C ARG A 689 -28.47 3.76 1.12
N PHE A 690 -29.36 3.80 0.14
CA PHE A 690 -29.03 4.28 -1.21
C PHE A 690 -28.66 5.77 -1.23
N MET A 691 -29.33 6.62 -0.43
CA MET A 691 -28.91 8.02 -0.25
C MET A 691 -27.47 8.12 0.29
N GLN A 692 -27.10 7.28 1.27
CA GLN A 692 -25.75 7.28 1.84
C GLN A 692 -24.70 6.83 0.83
N LEU A 693 -25.00 5.83 0.02
CA LEU A 693 -24.13 5.36 -1.06
C LEU A 693 -23.84 6.48 -2.06
N CYS A 694 -24.89 7.10 -2.59
CA CYS A 694 -24.76 8.20 -3.55
C CYS A 694 -24.02 9.39 -2.93
N ASP A 695 -24.37 9.77 -1.70
CA ASP A 695 -23.71 10.90 -1.06
C ASP A 695 -22.22 10.64 -0.82
N ALA A 696 -21.85 9.46 -0.30
CA ALA A 696 -20.45 9.10 0.01
C ALA A 696 -19.52 9.24 -1.20
N HIS A 697 -20.02 8.93 -2.39
CA HIS A 697 -19.27 8.92 -3.65
C HIS A 697 -19.65 10.04 -4.62
N ASP A 698 -20.23 11.14 -4.10
CA ASP A 698 -20.60 12.35 -4.85
C ASP A 698 -21.54 12.15 -6.06
N ILE A 699 -22.41 11.15 -6.01
CA ILE A 699 -23.44 10.93 -7.03
C ILE A 699 -24.69 11.77 -6.70
N PRO A 700 -25.11 12.71 -7.57
CA PRO A 700 -26.36 13.47 -7.42
C PRO A 700 -27.60 12.58 -7.32
N LEU A 701 -28.61 13.02 -6.57
CA LEU A 701 -29.82 12.25 -6.32
C LEU A 701 -31.06 12.83 -7.04
N ILE A 702 -31.92 11.96 -7.54
CA ILE A 702 -33.22 12.30 -8.12
C ILE A 702 -34.30 11.49 -7.40
N PHE A 703 -35.29 12.19 -6.87
CA PHE A 703 -36.45 11.58 -6.23
C PHE A 703 -37.66 11.66 -7.16
N LEU A 704 -38.20 10.50 -7.55
CA LEU A 704 -39.45 10.39 -8.30
C LEU A 704 -40.59 10.05 -7.33
N CYS A 705 -41.34 11.09 -6.94
CA CYS A 705 -42.36 11.03 -5.91
C CYS A 705 -43.74 10.66 -6.48
N ASP A 706 -44.29 9.52 -6.06
CA ASP A 706 -45.68 9.10 -6.28
C ASP A 706 -46.17 8.32 -5.07
N THR A 707 -46.25 9.00 -3.92
CA THR A 707 -46.54 8.37 -2.61
C THR A 707 -47.80 8.95 -1.94
N PRO A 708 -48.67 8.08 -1.37
CA PRO A 708 -49.74 8.50 -0.49
C PRO A 708 -49.26 8.86 0.93
N GLY A 709 -47.96 8.72 1.22
CA GLY A 709 -47.37 9.00 2.51
C GLY A 709 -46.66 7.79 3.13
N ILE A 710 -46.30 7.91 4.40
CA ILE A 710 -45.76 6.80 5.20
C ILE A 710 -46.90 5.80 5.46
N MET A 711 -46.59 4.51 5.39
CA MET A 711 -47.55 3.45 5.69
C MET A 711 -48.04 3.56 7.14
N VAL A 712 -49.34 3.42 7.36
CA VAL A 712 -49.99 3.56 8.66
C VAL A 712 -50.79 2.32 9.01
N GLY A 713 -51.04 2.15 10.31
CA GLY A 713 -51.89 1.09 10.85
C GLY A 713 -51.10 0.18 11.80
N PRO A 714 -51.78 -0.54 12.71
CA PRO A 714 -51.10 -1.27 13.79
C PRO A 714 -50.01 -2.24 13.30
N GLN A 715 -50.20 -2.87 12.14
CA GLN A 715 -49.22 -3.79 11.56
C GLN A 715 -47.91 -3.10 11.19
N ALA A 716 -47.97 -1.94 10.52
CA ALA A 716 -46.79 -1.16 10.17
C ALA A 716 -46.03 -0.69 11.42
N GLU A 717 -46.74 -0.38 12.50
CA GLU A 717 -46.12 0.00 13.77
C GLU A 717 -45.38 -1.17 14.45
N TYR A 718 -45.83 -2.41 14.26
CA TYR A 718 -45.12 -3.60 14.77
C TYR A 718 -43.79 -3.84 14.06
N GLU A 719 -43.65 -3.35 12.83
CA GLU A 719 -42.41 -3.35 12.04
C GLU A 719 -41.51 -2.14 12.37
N ALA A 720 -41.82 -1.39 13.44
CA ALA A 720 -41.07 -0.21 13.87
C ALA A 720 -40.97 0.90 12.80
N THR A 721 -42.00 1.05 11.97
CA THR A 721 -42.04 2.03 10.86
C THR A 721 -41.68 3.45 11.31
N VAL A 722 -42.02 3.86 12.54
CA VAL A 722 -41.57 5.14 13.13
C VAL A 722 -40.06 5.35 12.99
N ARG A 723 -39.23 4.34 13.30
CA ARG A 723 -37.77 4.45 13.21
C ARG A 723 -37.28 4.35 11.77
N HIS A 724 -37.80 3.39 11.01
CA HIS A 724 -37.37 3.14 9.63
C HIS A 724 -37.72 4.31 8.70
N ALA A 725 -38.96 4.83 8.75
CA ALA A 725 -39.32 6.03 7.98
C ALA A 725 -38.55 7.28 8.46
N SER A 726 -38.25 7.39 9.76
CA SER A 726 -37.42 8.50 10.28
C SER A 726 -35.98 8.46 9.76
N ARG A 727 -35.43 7.29 9.37
CA ARG A 727 -34.09 7.19 8.77
C ARG A 727 -34.02 8.03 7.49
N MET A 728 -35.09 8.10 6.69
CA MET A 728 -35.10 8.90 5.45
C MET A 728 -34.86 10.37 5.75
N PHE A 729 -35.56 10.94 6.74
CA PHE A 729 -35.40 12.34 7.14
C PHE A 729 -34.01 12.66 7.69
N VAL A 730 -33.50 11.82 8.59
CA VAL A 730 -32.17 12.04 9.20
C VAL A 730 -31.08 11.90 8.16
N THR A 731 -31.21 10.91 7.27
CA THR A 731 -30.24 10.67 6.20
C THR A 731 -30.26 11.81 5.20
N SER A 732 -31.42 12.18 4.67
CA SER A 732 -31.53 13.24 3.66
C SER A 732 -31.05 14.60 4.19
N ALA A 733 -31.33 14.92 5.45
CA ALA A 733 -30.83 16.15 6.08
C ALA A 733 -29.29 16.19 6.21
N SER A 734 -28.62 15.03 6.12
CA SER A 734 -27.17 14.90 6.14
C SER A 734 -26.54 14.69 4.76
N VAL A 735 -27.35 14.61 3.70
CA VAL A 735 -26.87 14.54 2.32
C VAL A 735 -26.36 15.91 1.91
N THR A 736 -25.23 15.95 1.19
CA THR A 736 -24.62 17.19 0.69
C THR A 736 -24.40 17.19 -0.82
N VAL A 737 -24.60 16.05 -1.51
CA VAL A 737 -24.78 16.07 -2.97
C VAL A 737 -26.04 16.87 -3.35
N PRO A 738 -26.07 17.51 -4.52
CA PRO A 738 -27.31 18.08 -5.04
C PRO A 738 -28.35 16.99 -5.21
N PHE A 739 -29.58 17.30 -4.83
CA PHE A 739 -30.72 16.42 -5.08
C PHE A 739 -31.91 17.19 -5.62
N MET A 740 -32.71 16.51 -6.44
CA MET A 740 -33.86 17.06 -7.14
C MET A 740 -35.08 16.19 -6.89
N THR A 741 -36.27 16.79 -6.88
CA THR A 741 -37.53 16.04 -6.71
C THR A 741 -38.48 16.33 -7.86
N LEU A 742 -38.99 15.26 -8.46
CA LEU A 742 -40.07 15.29 -9.43
C LEU A 742 -41.27 14.55 -8.88
N VAL A 743 -42.38 15.25 -8.70
CA VAL A 743 -43.65 14.64 -8.29
C VAL A 743 -44.40 14.19 -9.52
N LEU A 744 -44.43 12.87 -9.74
CA LEU A 744 -45.06 12.24 -10.90
C LEU A 744 -46.58 12.30 -10.79
N ARG A 745 -47.12 12.03 -9.59
CA ARG A 745 -48.56 12.07 -9.30
C ARG A 745 -48.82 12.38 -7.84
N LYS A 746 -48.73 11.42 -6.91
CA LYS A 746 -49.12 11.66 -5.51
C LYS A 746 -48.00 12.27 -4.68
N GLY A 747 -48.28 13.37 -4.00
CA GLY A 747 -47.40 14.03 -3.05
C GLY A 747 -48.11 14.30 -1.72
N TYR A 748 -48.38 13.25 -0.92
CA TYR A 748 -49.12 13.38 0.33
C TYR A 748 -48.26 13.22 1.60
N GLY A 749 -48.52 14.13 2.56
CA GLY A 749 -48.05 14.06 3.94
C GLY A 749 -46.54 13.93 4.13
N LEU A 750 -46.15 13.37 5.28
CA LEU A 750 -44.74 13.21 5.67
C LEU A 750 -43.96 12.29 4.71
N GLY A 751 -44.62 11.34 4.05
CA GLY A 751 -43.93 10.46 3.10
C GLY A 751 -43.45 11.21 1.85
N ALA A 752 -44.28 12.12 1.32
CA ALA A 752 -43.85 12.98 0.23
C ALA A 752 -42.74 13.94 0.68
N GLN A 753 -42.83 14.47 1.90
CA GLN A 753 -41.75 15.28 2.46
C GLN A 753 -40.44 14.49 2.60
N ALA A 754 -40.49 13.23 3.04
CA ALA A 754 -39.31 12.35 3.10
C ALA A 754 -38.68 12.14 1.71
N MET A 755 -39.50 11.93 0.67
CA MET A 755 -39.07 11.85 -0.74
C MET A 755 -38.53 13.18 -1.31
N ALA A 756 -38.71 14.30 -0.61
CA ALA A 756 -38.12 15.58 -0.94
C ALA A 756 -37.00 15.98 0.02
N GLY A 757 -36.44 15.03 0.77
CA GLY A 757 -35.36 15.28 1.71
C GLY A 757 -35.78 15.96 3.03
N GLY A 758 -37.08 15.96 3.34
CA GLY A 758 -37.70 16.48 4.55
C GLY A 758 -38.65 17.66 4.31
N SER A 759 -38.54 18.32 3.17
CA SER A 759 -39.40 19.45 2.77
C SER A 759 -39.32 19.65 1.25
N PHE A 760 -40.39 20.09 0.61
CA PHE A 760 -40.38 20.41 -0.83
C PHE A 760 -39.47 21.59 -1.20
N LYS A 761 -38.91 22.30 -0.20
CA LYS A 761 -37.91 23.36 -0.39
C LYS A 761 -36.48 22.96 -0.04
N ALA A 762 -36.26 21.69 0.33
CA ALA A 762 -34.91 21.17 0.57
C ALA A 762 -34.14 20.82 -0.72
N PRO A 763 -34.77 20.27 -1.79
CA PRO A 763 -34.08 19.99 -3.06
C PRO A 763 -33.62 21.26 -3.77
N VAL A 764 -32.74 21.10 -4.76
CA VAL A 764 -32.37 22.17 -5.72
C VAL A 764 -33.61 22.68 -6.47
N PHE A 765 -34.50 21.76 -6.83
CA PHE A 765 -35.86 22.08 -7.26
C PHE A 765 -36.83 20.97 -6.84
N CYS A 766 -38.07 21.35 -6.59
CA CYS A 766 -39.21 20.45 -6.49
C CYS A 766 -40.27 20.85 -7.54
N VAL A 767 -40.34 20.08 -8.63
CA VAL A 767 -41.30 20.29 -9.72
C VAL A 767 -42.30 19.14 -9.77
N ALA A 768 -43.46 19.39 -10.37
CA ALA A 768 -44.48 18.37 -10.57
C ALA A 768 -44.81 18.18 -12.05
N TRP A 769 -45.21 16.98 -12.43
CA TRP A 769 -45.94 16.76 -13.68
C TRP A 769 -47.39 17.23 -13.56
N PRO A 770 -48.12 17.42 -14.68
CA PRO A 770 -49.50 17.91 -14.65
C PRO A 770 -50.46 17.00 -13.87
N THR A 771 -50.11 15.72 -13.76
CA THR A 771 -50.81 14.68 -12.98
C THR A 771 -50.62 14.81 -11.46
N GLY A 772 -49.78 15.74 -11.00
CA GLY A 772 -49.50 15.95 -9.58
C GLY A 772 -50.75 16.27 -8.73
N GLU A 773 -50.88 15.61 -7.59
CA GLU A 773 -51.90 15.85 -6.57
C GLU A 773 -51.28 15.85 -5.16
N PHE A 774 -51.69 16.81 -4.34
CA PHE A 774 -51.03 17.18 -3.09
C PHE A 774 -51.98 17.32 -1.92
N GLY A 775 -51.46 17.13 -0.71
CA GLY A 775 -52.19 17.38 0.53
C GLY A 775 -51.42 16.91 1.77
N GLY A 776 -51.78 17.44 2.94
CA GLY A 776 -51.17 17.02 4.22
C GLY A 776 -51.46 15.57 4.60
N MET A 777 -52.53 14.99 4.06
CA MET A 777 -52.92 13.58 4.15
C MET A 777 -53.86 13.25 2.98
N GLY A 778 -54.29 11.99 2.85
CA GLY A 778 -55.33 11.62 1.89
C GLY A 778 -56.58 12.49 2.04
N LEU A 779 -57.07 13.05 0.94
CA LEU A 779 -58.08 14.10 0.94
C LEU A 779 -59.43 13.62 1.51
N GLU A 780 -59.78 12.36 1.29
CA GLU A 780 -60.96 11.72 1.89
C GLU A 780 -60.91 11.69 3.42
N GLY A 781 -59.73 11.44 3.98
CA GLY A 781 -59.48 11.44 5.42
C GLY A 781 -59.51 12.86 5.99
N PHE A 782 -58.95 13.82 5.25
CA PHE A 782 -59.00 15.24 5.61
C PHE A 782 -60.46 15.73 5.72
N VAL A 783 -61.33 15.41 4.76
CA VAL A 783 -62.75 15.83 4.85
C VAL A 783 -63.43 15.21 6.08
N LYS A 784 -63.26 13.91 6.32
CA LYS A 784 -63.87 13.21 7.47
C LYS A 784 -63.45 13.78 8.82
N LEU A 785 -62.21 14.27 8.93
CA LEU A 785 -61.69 14.84 10.17
C LEU A 785 -61.97 16.34 10.29
N GLY A 786 -61.65 17.11 9.26
CA GLY A 786 -61.76 18.57 9.23
C GLY A 786 -63.20 19.07 9.23
N TYR A 787 -64.08 18.38 8.52
CA TYR A 787 -65.50 18.73 8.38
C TYR A 787 -66.42 17.84 9.23
N ARG A 788 -65.85 17.15 10.23
CA ARG A 788 -66.59 16.16 11.04
C ARG A 788 -67.86 16.74 11.66
N LYS A 789 -67.76 17.93 12.26
CA LYS A 789 -68.89 18.60 12.93
C LYS A 789 -69.98 19.00 11.94
N GLU A 790 -69.60 19.47 10.75
CA GLU A 790 -70.56 19.83 9.70
C GLU A 790 -71.25 18.57 9.15
N LEU A 791 -70.50 17.51 8.86
CA LEU A 791 -71.04 16.22 8.43
C LEU A 791 -71.97 15.59 9.47
N GLU A 792 -71.61 15.62 10.75
CA GLU A 792 -72.45 15.13 11.86
C GLU A 792 -73.72 15.97 12.04
N SER A 793 -73.72 17.24 11.64
CA SER A 793 -74.88 18.14 11.74
C SER A 793 -75.92 17.95 10.62
N ILE A 794 -75.55 17.31 9.51
CA ILE A 794 -76.47 16.97 8.41
C ILE A 794 -77.20 15.68 8.78
N GLU A 795 -78.51 15.70 9.02
CA GLU A 795 -79.27 14.52 9.46
C GLU A 795 -79.53 13.51 8.33
N ASP A 796 -79.79 14.01 7.10
CA ASP A 796 -80.07 13.19 5.92
C ASP A 796 -78.78 12.50 5.40
N PRO A 797 -78.74 11.15 5.34
CA PRO A 797 -77.61 10.43 4.79
C PRO A 797 -77.27 10.78 3.33
N GLU A 798 -78.26 11.05 2.47
CA GLU A 798 -77.99 11.38 1.07
C GLU A 798 -77.37 12.76 0.93
N GLU A 799 -77.89 13.75 1.66
CA GLU A 799 -77.33 15.10 1.72
C GLU A 799 -75.91 15.11 2.32
N ARG A 800 -75.66 14.28 3.35
CA ARG A 800 -74.33 14.15 3.95
C ARG A 800 -73.32 13.55 2.97
N ILE A 801 -73.72 12.55 2.18
CA ILE A 801 -72.87 11.95 1.14
C ILE A 801 -72.57 12.99 0.05
N ALA A 802 -73.59 13.71 -0.43
CA ALA A 802 -73.40 14.75 -1.44
C ALA A 802 -72.45 15.85 -0.97
N TYR A 803 -72.61 16.34 0.27
CA TYR A 803 -71.71 17.34 0.85
C TYR A 803 -70.28 16.80 1.05
N TYR A 804 -70.14 15.54 1.48
CA TYR A 804 -68.84 14.88 1.57
C TYR A 804 -68.14 14.83 0.21
N GLU A 805 -68.84 14.38 -0.84
CA GLU A 805 -68.30 14.32 -2.21
C GLU A 805 -67.96 15.71 -2.75
N GLU A 806 -68.78 16.73 -2.47
CA GLU A 806 -68.51 18.12 -2.84
C GLU A 806 -67.20 18.62 -2.20
N MET A 807 -67.04 18.43 -0.88
CA MET A 807 -65.84 18.88 -0.17
C MET A 807 -64.59 18.11 -0.62
N VAL A 808 -64.72 16.81 -0.89
CA VAL A 808 -63.64 15.99 -1.46
C VAL A 808 -63.23 16.54 -2.83
N ALA A 809 -64.19 16.78 -3.74
CA ALA A 809 -63.93 17.34 -5.07
C ALA A 809 -63.25 18.73 -4.99
N LYS A 810 -63.69 19.58 -4.06
CA LYS A 810 -63.09 20.91 -3.84
C LYS A 810 -61.64 20.82 -3.35
N LEU A 811 -61.34 19.91 -2.43
CA LEU A 811 -59.96 19.69 -1.99
C LEU A 811 -59.10 19.10 -3.08
N TYR A 812 -59.67 18.24 -3.94
CA TYR A 812 -58.97 17.75 -5.13
C TYR A 812 -58.61 18.90 -6.07
N GLU A 813 -59.54 19.81 -6.35
CA GLU A 813 -59.27 20.97 -7.20
C GLU A 813 -58.14 21.85 -6.63
N ASN A 814 -58.15 22.08 -5.32
CA ASN A 814 -57.10 22.83 -4.63
C ASN A 814 -55.77 22.08 -4.54
N GLY A 815 -55.80 20.76 -4.53
CA GLY A 815 -54.64 19.88 -4.43
C GLY A 815 -53.99 19.53 -5.76
N LYS A 816 -54.54 19.96 -6.91
CA LYS A 816 -53.87 19.78 -8.21
C LYS A 816 -52.53 20.52 -8.24
N ALA A 817 -51.56 19.98 -8.98
CA ALA A 817 -50.24 20.59 -9.16
C ALA A 817 -50.29 22.08 -9.50
N VAL A 818 -51.11 22.47 -10.48
CA VAL A 818 -51.25 23.87 -10.92
C VAL A 818 -51.81 24.77 -9.81
N SER A 819 -52.69 24.24 -8.97
CA SER A 819 -53.25 24.96 -7.81
C SER A 819 -52.20 25.08 -6.70
N THR A 820 -51.52 23.99 -6.37
CA THR A 820 -50.43 23.94 -5.37
C THR A 820 -49.28 24.88 -5.72
N ALA A 821 -48.91 24.97 -7.00
CA ALA A 821 -47.87 25.88 -7.47
C ALA A 821 -48.21 27.37 -7.26
N THR A 822 -49.49 27.75 -7.20
CA THR A 822 -49.88 29.15 -6.90
C THR A 822 -49.52 29.58 -5.47
N PHE A 823 -49.35 28.61 -4.57
CA PHE A 823 -48.86 28.85 -3.20
C PHE A 823 -47.33 28.79 -3.10
N PHE A 824 -46.64 28.56 -4.22
CA PHE A 824 -45.19 28.38 -4.30
C PHE A 824 -44.67 27.24 -3.42
N GLU A 825 -45.49 26.21 -3.17
CA GLU A 825 -45.02 24.97 -2.53
C GLU A 825 -44.15 24.14 -3.50
N LEU A 826 -44.43 24.24 -4.79
CA LEU A 826 -43.65 23.72 -5.91
C LEU A 826 -42.92 24.86 -6.61
N ASP A 827 -41.80 24.57 -7.26
CA ASP A 827 -41.08 25.56 -8.06
C ASP A 827 -41.68 25.73 -9.46
N ASP A 828 -42.23 24.65 -10.04
CA ASP A 828 -43.01 24.69 -11.28
C ASP A 828 -43.89 23.44 -11.47
N VAL A 829 -44.83 23.52 -12.41
CA VAL A 829 -45.55 22.38 -12.99
C VAL A 829 -45.15 22.27 -14.46
N ILE A 830 -44.37 21.24 -14.78
CA ILE A 830 -43.64 21.16 -16.05
C ILE A 830 -44.32 20.20 -17.03
N ASP A 831 -44.03 20.34 -18.32
CA ASP A 831 -44.25 19.27 -19.30
C ASP A 831 -43.35 18.07 -18.93
N PRO A 832 -43.88 16.84 -18.79
CA PRO A 832 -43.08 15.66 -18.51
C PRO A 832 -41.85 15.50 -19.43
N ALA A 833 -41.96 15.92 -20.69
CA ALA A 833 -40.85 15.86 -21.66
C ALA A 833 -39.66 16.80 -21.31
N GLU A 834 -39.88 17.82 -20.47
CA GLU A 834 -38.84 18.77 -20.03
C GLU A 834 -38.11 18.32 -18.76
N THR A 835 -38.51 17.19 -18.17
CA THR A 835 -37.89 16.59 -16.96
C THR A 835 -36.37 16.57 -17.08
N ARG A 836 -35.88 16.09 -18.22
CA ARG A 836 -34.46 15.90 -18.48
C ARG A 836 -33.71 17.23 -18.59
N THR A 837 -34.34 18.26 -19.18
CA THR A 837 -33.80 19.63 -19.25
C THR A 837 -33.59 20.20 -17.84
N TRP A 838 -34.60 20.07 -16.97
CA TRP A 838 -34.52 20.55 -15.58
C TRP A 838 -33.39 19.87 -14.81
N VAL A 839 -33.32 18.54 -14.90
CA VAL A 839 -32.25 17.76 -14.26
C VAL A 839 -30.87 18.17 -14.77
N SER A 840 -30.69 18.22 -16.09
CA SER A 840 -29.41 18.63 -16.71
C SER A 840 -28.97 20.03 -16.27
N MET A 841 -29.89 21.00 -16.22
CA MET A 841 -29.57 22.35 -15.75
C MET A 841 -29.20 22.39 -14.27
N ALA A 842 -29.88 21.62 -13.42
CA ALA A 842 -29.53 21.52 -12.00
C ALA A 842 -28.13 20.88 -11.81
N LEU A 843 -27.81 19.83 -12.56
CA LEU A 843 -26.49 19.19 -12.52
C LEU A 843 -25.38 20.17 -12.97
N LYS A 844 -25.63 20.95 -14.03
CA LYS A 844 -24.68 21.97 -14.53
C LYS A 844 -24.50 23.15 -13.57
N ALA A 845 -25.57 23.53 -12.86
CA ALA A 845 -25.54 24.62 -11.89
C ALA A 845 -24.93 24.21 -10.53
N ALA A 846 -24.93 22.91 -10.22
CA ALA A 846 -24.38 22.41 -8.97
C ALA A 846 -22.87 22.66 -8.89
N PRO A 847 -22.35 23.07 -7.72
CA PRO A 847 -20.92 23.22 -7.52
C PRO A 847 -20.23 21.85 -7.67
N LYS A 848 -19.06 21.84 -8.31
CA LYS A 848 -18.23 20.63 -8.37
C LYS A 848 -17.82 20.21 -6.95
N PRO A 849 -17.81 18.91 -6.63
CA PRO A 849 -17.30 18.42 -5.36
C PRO A 849 -15.84 18.89 -5.15
N SER A 850 -15.53 19.41 -3.97
CA SER A 850 -14.15 19.72 -3.60
C SER A 850 -13.35 18.42 -3.49
N PRO A 851 -12.07 18.39 -3.94
CA PRO A 851 -11.17 17.26 -3.68
C PRO A 851 -11.08 16.97 -2.17
N ARG A 852 -11.07 15.68 -1.79
CA ARG A 852 -11.02 15.25 -0.39
C ARG A 852 -9.91 14.24 -0.14
N ASP A 853 -9.22 14.40 0.99
CA ASP A 853 -8.19 13.45 1.43
C ASP A 853 -8.75 12.21 2.11
N GLY A 854 -9.97 12.29 2.65
CA GLY A 854 -10.63 11.18 3.34
C GLY A 854 -12.09 11.05 2.95
N LYS A 855 -12.83 10.32 3.79
CA LYS A 855 -14.23 10.00 3.54
C LYS A 855 -15.14 11.21 3.68
N LYS A 856 -16.18 11.25 2.86
CA LYS A 856 -17.28 12.21 3.03
C LYS A 856 -18.24 11.80 4.13
N ARG A 857 -18.56 10.51 4.18
CA ARG A 857 -19.36 9.87 5.22
C ARG A 857 -18.48 8.91 6.00
N PRO A 858 -18.70 8.68 7.31
CA PRO A 858 -17.87 7.76 8.08
C PRO A 858 -17.87 6.33 7.51
N MET A 859 -19.00 5.92 6.92
CA MET A 859 -19.22 4.67 6.20
C MET A 859 -20.47 4.80 5.32
N VAL A 860 -20.66 3.83 4.41
CA VAL A 860 -21.96 3.49 3.85
C VAL A 860 -22.54 2.38 4.71
N ASP A 861 -23.65 2.64 5.42
CA ASP A 861 -24.31 1.63 6.26
C ASP A 861 -24.65 0.37 5.43
N THR A 862 -24.46 -0.82 6.01
CA THR A 862 -24.71 -2.08 5.30
C THR A 862 -26.21 -2.40 5.21
N TRP A 863 -27.07 -1.65 5.90
CA TRP A 863 -28.52 -1.86 5.90
C TRP A 863 -29.37 -0.69 5.40
#